data_AF-A0A4V0YDU8-F1
#
_entry.id   AF-A0A4V0YDU8-F1
#
_cell.length_a   1.000
_cell.length_b   1.000
_cell.length_c   1.000
_cell.angle_alpha   90.00
_cell.angle_beta   90.00
_cell.angle_gamma   90.00
#
_symmetry.space_group_name_H-M   'P 1'
#
loop_
_entity.id
_entity.type
_entity.pdbx_description
1 polymer ?
#
loop_
_entity_poly.entity_id
_entity_poly.type
_entity_poly.pdbx_seq_one_letter_code
_entity_poly.pdbx_strand_id
1 'polypeptide(L)'
;MLKPVGRWTIAALAAAALAAGGLIGAPAASAAGCTSSVAVIVAHQDDDLLFMNPDLLTDIDAGACVTSVFLTAGDDGRDGVYWAEREQGSQAAYSTMIGVPGAWDQTTRNVDGHAVAVRTSPGDGRITSYFLRLPDGGVTGEGNPSTGYQSMSRLWGSRIAEIDAVDSSASYTRQGLIDTIAAIIDAAAPTKVLVQDATPGGWDHADHKSAGRFALAALIGFQGEVTAYRGYDVGEEPVNVTGAPLVAKTQALLAYAVHDPLLCTAEECPEGATKDWNERQYTAPPIAKLNPEPGPAPYDGPNRARSATVLASSEAIGSGATRAIDGVVDGYPGDSGAEWASVDEGVGAWLELSWATPQTLDGITLFDRPNGSDQVTGGTLTFSDGSTVVVPALANGGSATEVAFPRRTTSSVRFTVTSVSGTTWNVGLAEIEAYDSQSDPTPDPTPTPDPTPDPTGNVARGASARASSQAAGQEAAKAVDGVVDGYPGDWSAEWAAEGQGPGAWLELSWAAPQVIDRIVLFDRPNGSDQVLGGTLTFSDGSMVAVPALANDGSATVVTFPRRTTSSLRFTVTSVSGTTWNVGLAEIQAYDSQSDPDPTPDPTPTPDPTPTPDPTPTPDPTPTPDPTPDPTPDPTGNVARGASARASSQAAGQEAVKAVDGVVDGYPGDWSAEWAAEGQGPGAWLELSWAAPQVIDRIVLFDRPNGSDQVLGGTLTFSDGSMVAVPALANDGSATVVTFPRRTTSSLRFTVTSVSGTTWNVGLAEIQAYDSQSDPGPTPDPTPTPDPTPTPDPTPDPTPTPDPTPDPTPDPTGNVARGASARASSQAAGQEAVKAVDGVVDGYPGDWSAEWAAEGQGPGAWLELSWAAPQVIDRIVLFDRPNGSDQVLGGTLTFSDGSMVAVPALANDGSATVVTFPRRTTSSLRFTVTSVSGTTWNVGLAEIQAYDSQSDPGPTPDPTPTPDPTPTPDPTPDPTPTPDPTPTPDPTPDPTGNVARGASARASSQAAGQEAVKAVDGVVDGYPGDWSAEWAAEGQGPGAWLELSWAAPQVLDRIVLFDRPNGSDQVLGGTLTFSDGSMVAVPALANDGSATVVTFPRRTTSSVRFTVTSVSGTTWNVGLAEIEAYDDSGSASLLADVAAPESTPGREPNGVEEPSS
;
A
#
# COMPACT_ATOMS: atom_id res chain seq x y z
N MET A 1 45.44 11.68 -53.07
CA MET A 1 44.99 12.75 -54.00
C MET A 1 43.69 12.29 -54.66
N LEU A 2 42.67 13.17 -54.72
CA LEU A 2 41.42 13.12 -55.52
C LEU A 2 40.34 12.08 -55.05
N LYS A 3 39.22 12.46 -54.42
CA LYS A 3 37.92 13.04 -54.91
C LYS A 3 37.06 12.04 -55.77
N PRO A 4 35.71 12.16 -55.87
CA PRO A 4 34.61 12.21 -54.88
C PRO A 4 33.31 11.42 -55.32
N VAL A 5 32.14 11.66 -54.66
CA VAL A 5 30.72 11.57 -55.15
C VAL A 5 29.85 10.30 -54.91
N GLY A 6 28.80 10.44 -54.07
CA GLY A 6 27.35 10.40 -54.42
C GLY A 6 26.59 9.11 -54.80
N ARG A 7 25.71 8.67 -53.87
CA ARG A 7 24.31 8.13 -53.89
C ARG A 7 23.65 7.41 -55.11
N TRP A 8 22.71 6.49 -54.73
CA TRP A 8 21.49 5.93 -55.39
C TRP A 8 21.53 4.41 -55.77
N THR A 9 20.94 3.50 -54.94
CA THR A 9 19.60 2.78 -55.05
C THR A 9 19.51 1.65 -56.11
N ILE A 10 18.82 0.50 -56.02
CA ILE A 10 17.78 -0.12 -55.13
C ILE A 10 17.66 -1.64 -55.51
N ALA A 11 17.30 -2.48 -54.51
CA ALA A 11 16.56 -3.78 -54.49
C ALA A 11 16.93 -5.00 -55.37
N ALA A 12 17.07 -6.21 -54.79
CA ALA A 12 15.97 -7.11 -54.37
C ALA A 12 16.45 -8.58 -54.13
N LEU A 13 16.06 -9.13 -52.96
CA LEU A 13 15.61 -10.52 -52.64
C LEU A 13 16.32 -11.76 -53.22
N ALA A 14 16.86 -12.60 -52.32
CA ALA A 14 16.48 -14.02 -52.18
C ALA A 14 16.96 -14.60 -50.84
N ALA A 15 16.03 -15.22 -50.11
CA ALA A 15 16.23 -15.85 -48.81
C ALA A 15 16.89 -17.24 -48.91
N ALA A 16 17.69 -17.59 -47.89
CA ALA A 16 17.83 -18.96 -47.38
C ALA A 16 18.46 -18.92 -45.98
N ALA A 17 17.62 -19.10 -44.96
CA ALA A 17 18.04 -19.49 -43.63
C ALA A 17 18.38 -21.00 -43.62
N LEU A 18 19.40 -21.41 -42.86
CA LEU A 18 19.40 -22.64 -42.06
C LEU A 18 20.67 -22.76 -41.20
N ALA A 19 20.46 -22.57 -39.90
CA ALA A 19 21.03 -23.28 -38.75
C ALA A 19 22.57 -23.40 -38.62
N ALA A 20 23.16 -22.48 -37.85
CA ALA A 20 24.25 -22.82 -36.93
C ALA A 20 23.63 -22.97 -35.54
N GLY A 21 23.01 -24.12 -35.28
CA GLY A 21 22.57 -24.48 -33.93
C GLY A 21 23.79 -24.62 -33.04
N GLY A 22 23.84 -23.83 -31.97
CA GLY A 22 24.75 -24.05 -30.86
C GLY A 22 24.59 -25.49 -30.38
N LEU A 23 25.70 -26.19 -30.24
CA LEU A 23 25.74 -27.45 -29.52
C LEU A 23 25.40 -27.13 -28.06
N ILE A 24 24.12 -27.31 -27.71
CA ILE A 24 23.69 -27.52 -26.34
C ILE A 24 24.52 -28.68 -25.83
N GLY A 25 25.44 -28.42 -24.90
CA GLY A 25 26.13 -29.48 -24.18
C GLY A 25 25.07 -30.36 -23.52
N ALA A 26 25.13 -31.66 -23.78
CA ALA A 26 24.26 -32.61 -23.09
C ALA A 26 24.38 -32.39 -21.57
N PRO A 27 23.28 -32.51 -20.80
CA PRO A 27 23.37 -32.44 -19.34
C PRO A 27 24.39 -33.48 -18.90
N ALA A 28 25.31 -33.07 -18.03
CA ALA A 28 26.17 -34.03 -17.36
C ALA A 28 25.24 -35.03 -16.68
N ALA A 29 25.41 -36.32 -17.00
CA ALA A 29 24.71 -37.38 -16.31
C ALA A 29 24.91 -37.16 -14.81
N SER A 30 23.82 -37.14 -14.02
CA SER A 30 23.95 -37.28 -12.58
C SER A 30 24.89 -38.46 -12.33
N ALA A 31 25.85 -38.28 -11.42
CA ALA A 31 26.64 -39.42 -10.96
C ALA A 31 25.63 -40.50 -10.56
N ALA A 32 25.63 -41.61 -11.30
CA ALA A 32 24.60 -42.62 -11.19
C ALA A 32 24.62 -43.20 -9.76
N GLY A 33 23.75 -42.72 -8.87
CA GLY A 33 23.68 -43.19 -7.48
C GLY A 33 23.21 -42.20 -6.40
N CYS A 34 23.12 -40.89 -6.65
CA CYS A 34 22.75 -39.91 -5.61
C CYS A 34 21.23 -39.83 -5.32
N THR A 35 20.86 -39.58 -4.06
CA THR A 35 19.47 -39.43 -3.59
C THR A 35 18.94 -38.00 -3.75
N SER A 36 19.84 -37.01 -3.69
CA SER A 36 19.57 -35.58 -3.91
C SER A 36 20.82 -34.88 -4.47
N SER A 37 20.69 -33.60 -4.83
CA SER A 37 21.80 -32.75 -5.28
C SER A 37 21.83 -31.46 -4.47
N VAL A 38 22.97 -31.16 -3.85
CA VAL A 38 23.19 -29.97 -3.03
C VAL A 38 24.32 -29.16 -3.64
N ALA A 39 24.16 -27.84 -3.76
CA ALA A 39 25.26 -26.95 -4.09
C ALA A 39 25.66 -26.10 -2.88
N VAL A 40 26.95 -25.78 -2.78
CA VAL A 40 27.50 -24.94 -1.72
C VAL A 40 28.32 -23.85 -2.39
N ILE A 41 28.07 -22.59 -2.08
CA ILE A 41 28.80 -21.46 -2.64
C ILE A 41 29.38 -20.63 -1.50
N VAL A 42 30.70 -20.57 -1.43
CA VAL A 42 31.45 -19.94 -0.33
C VAL A 42 32.65 -19.16 -0.85
N ALA A 43 33.11 -18.19 -0.07
CA ALA A 43 34.31 -17.43 -0.35
C ALA A 43 35.54 -18.33 -0.28
N HIS A 44 35.77 -18.98 0.87
CA HIS A 44 37.00 -19.71 1.20
C HIS A 44 36.79 -21.21 1.40
N GLN A 45 37.90 -21.94 1.34
CA GLN A 45 37.99 -23.39 1.36
C GLN A 45 37.58 -24.06 2.69
N ASP A 46 37.49 -23.28 3.77
CA ASP A 46 37.13 -23.70 5.14
C ASP A 46 35.71 -23.29 5.55
N ASP A 47 35.07 -22.37 4.81
CA ASP A 47 33.81 -21.75 5.22
C ASP A 47 32.64 -22.74 5.29
N ASP A 48 32.57 -23.67 4.33
CA ASP A 48 31.54 -24.71 4.32
C ASP A 48 31.70 -25.71 5.48
N LEU A 49 32.95 -25.96 5.90
CA LEU A 49 33.28 -26.80 7.06
C LEU A 49 32.97 -26.09 8.39
N LEU A 50 33.26 -24.80 8.48
CA LEU A 50 33.09 -24.01 9.71
C LEU A 50 31.63 -23.61 9.94
N PHE A 51 30.94 -23.12 8.92
CA PHE A 51 29.66 -22.42 9.09
C PHE A 51 28.45 -23.19 8.56
N MET A 52 28.63 -24.10 7.60
CA MET A 52 27.54 -24.87 6.97
C MET A 52 27.47 -26.34 7.40
N ASN A 53 28.36 -26.75 8.31
CA ASN A 53 28.41 -28.07 8.91
C ASN A 53 27.88 -27.99 10.37
N PRO A 54 27.10 -28.95 10.92
CA PRO A 54 26.83 -30.32 10.44
C PRO A 54 25.75 -30.51 9.35
N ASP A 55 25.03 -29.48 8.92
CA ASP A 55 23.95 -29.66 7.92
C ASP A 55 24.47 -30.25 6.60
N LEU A 56 25.61 -29.78 6.09
CA LEU A 56 26.26 -30.36 4.92
C LEU A 56 26.66 -31.84 5.10
N LEU A 57 27.17 -32.21 6.28
CA LEU A 57 27.46 -33.61 6.63
C LEU A 57 26.18 -34.46 6.60
N THR A 58 25.09 -33.92 7.12
CA THR A 58 23.79 -34.59 7.16
C THR A 58 23.27 -34.85 5.74
N ASP A 59 23.39 -33.88 4.84
CA ASP A 59 23.02 -34.03 3.43
C ASP A 59 23.89 -35.12 2.74
N ILE A 60 25.19 -35.14 3.03
CA ILE A 60 26.10 -36.18 2.53
C ILE A 60 25.74 -37.57 3.08
N ASP A 61 25.46 -37.70 4.37
CA ASP A 61 25.07 -38.98 4.98
C ASP A 61 23.73 -39.50 4.43
N ALA A 62 22.82 -38.58 4.05
CA ALA A 62 21.56 -38.89 3.38
C ALA A 62 21.72 -39.31 1.91
N GLY A 63 22.93 -39.26 1.35
CA GLY A 63 23.25 -39.71 -0.01
C GLY A 63 23.30 -38.60 -1.06
N ALA A 64 23.38 -37.32 -0.66
CA ALA A 64 23.46 -36.20 -1.60
C ALA A 64 24.74 -36.25 -2.46
N CYS A 65 24.61 -35.85 -3.72
CA CYS A 65 25.72 -35.36 -4.52
C CYS A 65 25.96 -33.89 -4.11
N VAL A 66 27.21 -33.51 -3.86
CA VAL A 66 27.56 -32.13 -3.47
C VAL A 66 28.39 -31.47 -4.57
N THR A 67 27.96 -30.28 -4.99
CA THR A 67 28.76 -29.38 -5.81
C THR A 67 29.20 -28.19 -4.97
N SER A 68 30.48 -28.12 -4.59
CA SER A 68 31.03 -26.97 -3.86
C SER A 68 31.72 -26.00 -4.82
N VAL A 69 31.46 -24.70 -4.65
CA VAL A 69 32.00 -23.62 -5.47
C VAL A 69 32.73 -22.65 -4.54
N PHE A 70 34.06 -22.70 -4.61
CA PHE A 70 34.95 -21.80 -3.88
C PHE A 70 35.30 -20.62 -4.77
N LEU A 71 34.85 -19.43 -4.38
CA LEU A 71 35.01 -18.23 -5.19
C LEU A 71 36.45 -17.70 -5.14
N THR A 72 37.02 -17.54 -3.94
CA THR A 72 38.38 -17.04 -3.78
C THR A 72 39.38 -18.19 -3.67
N ALA A 73 40.66 -17.88 -3.85
CA ALA A 73 41.76 -18.77 -3.52
C ALA A 73 42.02 -18.83 -2.01
N GLY A 74 41.41 -17.93 -1.23
CA GLY A 74 41.69 -17.78 0.19
C GLY A 74 43.19 -17.56 0.45
N ASP A 75 43.84 -16.80 -0.43
CA ASP A 75 45.29 -16.70 -0.47
C ASP A 75 45.85 -15.79 0.63
N ASP A 76 45.04 -14.95 1.28
CA ASP A 76 45.50 -13.97 2.29
C ASP A 76 46.70 -13.13 1.76
N GLY A 77 46.76 -12.90 0.44
CA GLY A 77 47.86 -12.23 -0.24
C GLY A 77 49.16 -13.03 -0.35
N ARG A 78 49.17 -14.32 -0.03
CA ARG A 78 50.33 -15.22 0.00
C ARG A 78 50.58 -15.90 -1.35
N ASP A 79 51.61 -16.74 -1.41
CA ASP A 79 52.02 -17.38 -2.65
C ASP A 79 51.13 -18.56 -3.07
N GLY A 80 51.36 -19.05 -4.29
CA GLY A 80 50.58 -20.14 -4.86
C GLY A 80 50.76 -21.51 -4.22
N VAL A 81 51.72 -21.67 -3.31
CA VAL A 81 51.82 -22.91 -2.53
C VAL A 81 50.75 -22.91 -1.45
N TYR A 82 50.52 -21.76 -0.82
CA TYR A 82 49.56 -21.65 0.28
C TYR A 82 48.12 -21.95 -0.17
N TRP A 83 47.58 -21.25 -1.17
CA TRP A 83 46.20 -21.51 -1.59
C TRP A 83 46.02 -22.90 -2.23
N ALA A 84 47.06 -23.46 -2.86
CA ALA A 84 46.99 -24.81 -3.42
C ALA A 84 46.93 -25.90 -2.34
N GLU A 85 47.54 -25.68 -1.17
CA GLU A 85 47.35 -26.55 0.00
C GLU A 85 45.93 -26.44 0.55
N ARG A 86 45.34 -25.24 0.60
CA ARG A 86 43.94 -25.07 1.02
C ARG A 86 42.96 -25.85 0.13
N GLU A 87 43.16 -25.87 -1.20
CA GLU A 87 42.36 -26.75 -2.10
C GLU A 87 42.50 -28.24 -1.75
N GLN A 88 43.69 -28.68 -1.31
CA GLN A 88 43.92 -30.06 -0.83
C GLN A 88 43.24 -30.30 0.53
N GLY A 89 43.23 -29.30 1.40
CA GLY A 89 42.51 -29.33 2.68
C GLY A 89 41.04 -29.65 2.50
N SER A 90 40.34 -28.94 1.59
CA SER A 90 38.91 -29.22 1.32
C SER A 90 38.72 -30.64 0.77
N GLN A 91 39.60 -31.09 -0.14
CA GLN A 91 39.56 -32.47 -0.65
C GLN A 91 39.72 -33.51 0.48
N ALA A 92 40.61 -33.26 1.44
CA ALA A 92 40.84 -34.13 2.59
C ALA A 92 39.64 -34.16 3.54
N ALA A 93 39.03 -33.00 3.81
CA ALA A 93 37.80 -32.89 4.60
C ALA A 93 36.64 -33.64 3.95
N TYR A 94 36.34 -33.36 2.68
CA TYR A 94 35.27 -34.07 1.96
C TYR A 94 35.53 -35.58 1.85
N SER A 95 36.77 -36.03 1.64
CA SER A 95 37.10 -37.47 1.66
C SER A 95 36.82 -38.12 3.02
N THR A 96 37.04 -37.36 4.10
CA THR A 96 36.73 -37.79 5.47
C THR A 96 35.22 -37.87 5.67
N MET A 97 34.47 -36.86 5.22
CA MET A 97 33.00 -36.81 5.31
C MET A 97 32.33 -37.96 4.56
N ILE A 98 32.77 -38.28 3.33
CA ILE A 98 32.19 -39.41 2.57
C ILE A 98 32.77 -40.78 2.98
N GLY A 99 33.82 -40.82 3.81
CA GLY A 99 34.50 -42.05 4.21
C GLY A 99 35.25 -42.78 3.09
N VAL A 100 35.55 -42.10 1.97
CA VAL A 100 36.23 -42.68 0.80
C VAL A 100 37.60 -42.02 0.61
N PRO A 101 38.69 -42.66 1.07
CA PRO A 101 40.04 -42.15 0.82
C PRO A 101 40.46 -42.41 -0.63
N GLY A 102 41.26 -41.51 -1.21
CA GLY A 102 41.82 -41.71 -2.55
C GLY A 102 42.32 -40.42 -3.19
N ALA A 103 42.89 -40.55 -4.38
CA ALA A 103 43.27 -39.41 -5.20
C ALA A 103 42.04 -38.84 -5.91
N TRP A 104 41.88 -37.53 -5.87
CA TRP A 104 40.84 -36.81 -6.59
C TRP A 104 41.19 -36.63 -8.05
N ASP A 105 40.21 -36.74 -8.92
CA ASP A 105 40.36 -36.41 -10.33
C ASP A 105 40.45 -34.89 -10.48
N GLN A 106 41.52 -34.42 -11.14
CA GLN A 106 41.78 -32.99 -11.31
C GLN A 106 41.66 -32.62 -12.78
N THR A 107 40.73 -31.71 -13.09
CA THR A 107 40.49 -31.24 -14.46
C THR A 107 40.33 -29.72 -14.51
N THR A 108 40.39 -29.16 -15.71
CA THR A 108 39.98 -27.78 -15.99
C THR A 108 38.79 -27.84 -16.92
N ARG A 109 37.70 -27.15 -16.58
CA ARG A 109 36.49 -27.07 -17.39
C ARG A 109 36.30 -25.64 -17.90
N ASN A 110 35.82 -25.50 -19.12
CA ASN A 110 35.36 -24.22 -19.63
C ASN A 110 33.90 -24.01 -19.21
N VAL A 111 33.65 -23.06 -18.32
CA VAL A 111 32.33 -22.71 -17.79
C VAL A 111 32.04 -21.27 -18.18
N ASP A 112 31.01 -21.07 -18.99
CA ASP A 112 30.65 -19.75 -19.54
C ASP A 112 31.84 -18.97 -20.16
N GLY A 113 32.77 -19.68 -20.80
CA GLY A 113 33.97 -19.07 -21.40
C GLY A 113 35.17 -18.90 -20.46
N HIS A 114 35.04 -19.25 -19.18
CA HIS A 114 36.09 -19.17 -18.18
C HIS A 114 36.69 -20.55 -17.89
N ALA A 115 38.01 -20.64 -17.77
CA ALA A 115 38.71 -21.88 -17.43
C ALA A 115 38.72 -22.09 -15.91
N VAL A 116 37.83 -22.95 -15.40
CA VAL A 116 37.66 -23.22 -13.97
C VAL A 116 38.31 -24.54 -13.58
N ALA A 117 39.08 -24.55 -12.49
CA ALA A 117 39.66 -25.77 -11.94
C ALA A 117 38.59 -26.60 -11.23
N VAL A 118 38.50 -27.89 -11.55
CA VAL A 118 37.51 -28.81 -11.00
C VAL A 118 38.21 -30.01 -10.36
N ARG A 119 37.73 -30.41 -9.19
CA ARG A 119 38.15 -31.62 -8.46
C ARG A 119 36.94 -32.52 -8.27
N THR A 120 37.06 -33.80 -8.57
CA THR A 120 35.99 -34.79 -8.34
C THR A 120 36.47 -35.87 -7.39
N SER A 121 35.64 -36.19 -6.39
CA SER A 121 36.01 -37.10 -5.31
C SER A 121 36.29 -38.51 -5.82
N PRO A 122 37.13 -39.29 -5.10
CA PRO A 122 37.32 -40.70 -5.39
C PRO A 122 36.00 -41.49 -5.27
N GLY A 123 35.97 -42.69 -5.84
CA GLY A 123 34.80 -43.57 -5.82
C GLY A 123 33.85 -43.28 -6.99
N ASP A 124 32.62 -42.91 -6.69
CA ASP A 124 31.55 -42.60 -7.63
C ASP A 124 31.48 -41.10 -8.01
N GLY A 125 32.39 -40.27 -7.47
CA GLY A 125 32.46 -38.85 -7.78
C GLY A 125 31.36 -38.01 -7.13
N ARG A 126 30.84 -38.44 -5.97
CA ARG A 126 29.76 -37.77 -5.23
C ARG A 126 30.01 -36.31 -4.87
N ILE A 127 31.26 -35.90 -4.71
CA ILE A 127 31.62 -34.50 -4.45
C ILE A 127 32.36 -33.94 -5.66
N THR A 128 31.92 -32.79 -6.16
CA THR A 128 32.63 -32.01 -7.17
C THR A 128 32.90 -30.61 -6.65
N SER A 129 34.16 -30.18 -6.64
CA SER A 129 34.57 -28.85 -6.19
C SER A 129 35.07 -28.02 -7.37
N TYR A 130 34.52 -26.82 -7.52
CA TYR A 130 34.93 -25.79 -8.48
C TYR A 130 35.74 -24.72 -7.76
N PHE A 131 36.92 -24.40 -8.28
CA PHE A 131 37.81 -23.37 -7.73
C PHE A 131 37.97 -22.25 -8.75
N LEU A 132 37.37 -21.09 -8.47
CA LEU A 132 37.44 -19.90 -9.32
C LEU A 132 38.72 -19.09 -9.07
N ARG A 133 39.35 -19.29 -7.89
CA ARG A 133 40.67 -18.77 -7.52
C ARG A 133 40.77 -17.25 -7.58
N LEU A 134 39.69 -16.56 -7.22
CA LEU A 134 39.70 -15.09 -7.12
C LEU A 134 40.59 -14.63 -5.96
N PRO A 135 41.23 -13.46 -6.06
CA PRO A 135 41.98 -12.84 -4.97
C PRO A 135 41.15 -12.68 -3.69
N ASP A 136 41.76 -13.04 -2.56
CA ASP A 136 41.26 -12.73 -1.22
C ASP A 136 41.24 -11.20 -0.99
N GLY A 137 40.10 -10.70 -0.56
CA GLY A 137 39.80 -9.29 -0.30
C GLY A 137 40.26 -8.81 1.09
N GLY A 138 40.62 -9.73 1.97
CA GLY A 138 40.87 -9.50 3.39
C GLY A 138 39.61 -9.06 4.14
N VAL A 139 39.78 -8.77 5.44
CA VAL A 139 38.67 -8.41 6.35
C VAL A 139 37.82 -7.25 5.80
N THR A 140 38.43 -6.26 5.16
CA THR A 140 37.76 -5.04 4.70
C THR A 140 37.34 -5.07 3.23
N GLY A 141 37.73 -6.09 2.45
CA GLY A 141 37.45 -6.17 1.02
C GLY A 141 38.30 -5.22 0.16
N GLU A 142 39.37 -4.63 0.71
CA GLU A 142 40.24 -3.72 -0.04
C GLU A 142 41.27 -4.46 -0.90
N GLY A 143 41.39 -5.78 -0.74
CA GLY A 143 42.33 -6.62 -1.46
C GLY A 143 43.76 -6.48 -0.98
N ASN A 144 44.62 -7.35 -1.49
CA ASN A 144 46.01 -7.44 -1.08
C ASN A 144 46.95 -6.75 -2.08
N PRO A 145 48.08 -6.14 -1.64
CA PRO A 145 49.05 -5.52 -2.55
C PRO A 145 49.63 -6.50 -3.59
N SER A 146 49.78 -7.78 -3.22
CA SER A 146 50.28 -8.85 -4.09
C SER A 146 49.34 -9.19 -5.24
N THR A 147 48.04 -8.97 -5.07
CA THR A 147 46.99 -9.19 -6.08
C THR A 147 46.56 -7.87 -6.75
N GLY A 148 47.29 -6.78 -6.52
CA GLY A 148 46.96 -5.47 -7.08
C GLY A 148 45.74 -4.81 -6.45
N TYR A 149 45.39 -5.17 -5.21
CA TYR A 149 44.19 -4.71 -4.50
C TYR A 149 42.88 -5.07 -5.22
N GLN A 150 42.88 -6.18 -5.95
CA GLN A 150 41.64 -6.75 -6.50
C GLN A 150 40.91 -7.54 -5.42
N SER A 151 39.58 -7.51 -5.43
CA SER A 151 38.71 -8.25 -4.49
C SER A 151 37.29 -8.36 -5.05
N MET A 152 36.54 -9.36 -4.58
CA MET A 152 35.12 -9.51 -4.96
C MET A 152 34.27 -8.31 -4.52
N SER A 153 34.56 -7.74 -3.34
CA SER A 153 33.86 -6.54 -2.84
C SER A 153 34.04 -5.34 -3.79
N ARG A 154 35.25 -5.13 -4.29
CA ARG A 154 35.54 -4.06 -5.26
C ARG A 154 34.93 -4.34 -6.63
N LEU A 155 34.83 -5.60 -7.05
CA LEU A 155 34.15 -5.99 -8.28
C LEU A 155 32.63 -5.75 -8.18
N TRP A 156 32.03 -6.14 -7.06
CA TRP A 156 30.60 -5.95 -6.79
C TRP A 156 30.22 -4.46 -6.83
N GLY A 157 30.96 -3.64 -6.08
CA GLY A 157 30.79 -2.18 -6.07
C GLY A 157 31.37 -1.45 -7.29
N SER A 158 31.81 -2.18 -8.32
CA SER A 158 32.35 -1.64 -9.58
C SER A 158 33.48 -0.63 -9.42
N ARG A 159 34.27 -0.76 -8.34
CA ARG A 159 35.53 -0.04 -8.15
C ARG A 159 36.64 -0.61 -9.04
N ILE A 160 36.49 -1.85 -9.47
CA ILE A 160 37.26 -2.48 -10.55
C ILE A 160 36.28 -3.04 -11.58
N ALA A 161 36.66 -3.01 -12.86
CA ALA A 161 35.82 -3.51 -13.94
C ALA A 161 35.90 -5.03 -14.13
N GLU A 162 37.04 -5.62 -13.75
CA GLU A 162 37.38 -7.01 -13.95
C GLU A 162 38.26 -7.50 -12.78
N ILE A 163 38.16 -8.79 -12.45
CA ILE A 163 38.99 -9.48 -11.46
C ILE A 163 39.69 -10.67 -12.11
N ASP A 164 41.00 -10.79 -11.92
CA ASP A 164 41.82 -11.88 -12.45
C ASP A 164 41.98 -12.97 -11.39
N ALA A 165 41.83 -14.24 -11.77
CA ALA A 165 42.22 -15.35 -10.91
C ALA A 165 43.72 -15.26 -10.55
N VAL A 166 44.10 -15.67 -9.33
CA VAL A 166 45.48 -15.53 -8.82
C VAL A 166 46.53 -16.33 -9.61
N ASP A 167 46.09 -17.29 -10.42
CA ASP A 167 46.92 -18.07 -11.34
C ASP A 167 46.78 -17.63 -12.81
N SER A 168 46.06 -16.53 -13.06
CA SER A 168 45.74 -15.98 -14.38
C SER A 168 44.99 -16.95 -15.30
N SER A 169 44.28 -17.93 -14.74
CA SER A 169 43.50 -18.91 -15.52
C SER A 169 42.25 -18.32 -16.17
N ALA A 170 41.64 -17.32 -15.52
CA ALA A 170 40.45 -16.63 -15.99
C ALA A 170 40.44 -15.19 -15.47
N SER A 171 39.65 -14.34 -16.13
CA SER A 171 39.35 -12.99 -15.71
C SER A 171 37.84 -12.77 -15.81
N TYR A 172 37.24 -12.12 -14.83
CA TYR A 172 35.80 -12.05 -14.66
C TYR A 172 35.36 -10.59 -14.51
N THR A 173 34.38 -10.19 -15.31
CA THR A 173 33.56 -9.03 -14.98
C THR A 173 32.55 -9.41 -13.89
N ARG A 174 31.88 -8.43 -13.27
CA ARG A 174 30.80 -8.70 -12.28
C ARG A 174 29.76 -9.66 -12.85
N GLN A 175 29.23 -9.38 -14.04
CA GLN A 175 28.24 -10.23 -14.69
C GLN A 175 28.83 -11.58 -15.11
N GLY A 176 30.04 -11.61 -15.66
CA GLY A 176 30.70 -12.86 -16.05
C GLY A 176 30.93 -13.81 -14.88
N LEU A 177 31.17 -13.30 -13.66
CA LEU A 177 31.23 -14.12 -12.45
C LEU A 177 29.85 -14.69 -12.08
N ILE A 178 28.81 -13.87 -12.12
CA ILE A 178 27.42 -14.30 -11.86
C ILE A 178 27.01 -15.41 -12.84
N ASP A 179 27.23 -15.19 -14.14
CA ASP A 179 26.88 -16.13 -15.21
C ASP A 179 27.68 -17.44 -15.09
N THR A 180 28.95 -17.37 -14.68
CA THR A 180 29.77 -18.56 -14.40
C THR A 180 29.21 -19.37 -13.23
N ILE A 181 28.83 -18.73 -12.13
CA ILE A 181 28.24 -19.41 -10.97
C ILE A 181 26.89 -20.03 -11.36
N ALA A 182 26.03 -19.28 -12.06
CA ALA A 182 24.75 -19.76 -12.56
C ALA A 182 24.92 -20.99 -13.47
N ALA A 183 25.89 -20.97 -14.38
CA ALA A 183 26.20 -22.11 -15.25
C ALA A 183 26.68 -23.35 -14.47
N ILE A 184 27.37 -23.18 -13.34
CA ILE A 184 27.73 -24.30 -12.45
C ILE A 184 26.48 -24.85 -11.77
N ILE A 185 25.61 -23.98 -11.24
CA ILE A 185 24.36 -24.38 -10.59
C ILE A 185 23.43 -25.10 -11.57
N ASP A 186 23.24 -24.57 -12.78
CA ASP A 186 22.44 -25.19 -13.84
C ASP A 186 22.97 -26.58 -14.21
N ALA A 187 24.30 -26.72 -14.29
CA ALA A 187 24.93 -28.01 -14.58
C ALA A 187 24.78 -29.02 -13.43
N ALA A 188 24.76 -28.54 -12.18
CA ALA A 188 24.58 -29.38 -10.99
C ALA A 188 23.10 -29.73 -10.70
N ALA A 189 22.17 -28.90 -11.19
CA ALA A 189 20.73 -28.99 -10.96
C ALA A 189 20.37 -29.31 -9.49
N PRO A 190 20.87 -28.52 -8.51
CA PRO A 190 20.65 -28.81 -7.11
C PRO A 190 19.19 -28.64 -6.71
N THR A 191 18.74 -29.39 -5.70
CA THR A 191 17.46 -29.16 -5.03
C THR A 191 17.59 -28.19 -3.86
N LYS A 192 18.81 -28.03 -3.34
CA LYS A 192 19.17 -27.16 -2.20
C LYS A 192 20.51 -26.47 -2.45
N VAL A 193 20.61 -25.19 -2.12
CA VAL A 193 21.85 -24.40 -2.23
C VAL A 193 22.17 -23.76 -0.88
N LEU A 194 23.39 -23.98 -0.39
CA LEU A 194 23.91 -23.35 0.83
C LEU A 194 24.80 -22.17 0.43
N VAL A 195 24.56 -21.00 1.02
CA VAL A 195 25.30 -19.76 0.72
C VAL A 195 25.75 -19.05 1.99
N GLN A 196 26.75 -18.19 1.88
CA GLN A 196 27.11 -17.29 2.99
C GLN A 196 26.11 -16.15 3.13
N ASP A 197 25.97 -15.67 4.35
CA ASP A 197 25.15 -14.52 4.69
C ASP A 197 25.55 -13.28 3.89
N ALA A 198 24.60 -12.70 3.17
CA ALA A 198 24.73 -11.44 2.43
C ALA A 198 23.98 -10.27 3.09
N THR A 199 23.32 -10.49 4.24
CA THR A 199 22.50 -9.47 4.90
C THR A 199 23.31 -8.20 5.20
N PRO A 200 22.73 -7.01 5.00
CA PRO A 200 23.34 -5.76 5.43
C PRO A 200 23.38 -5.68 6.96
N GLY A 201 24.55 -5.41 7.53
CA GLY A 201 24.77 -5.42 8.98
C GLY A 201 25.37 -6.73 9.49
N GLY A 202 25.77 -6.75 10.76
CA GLY A 202 26.59 -7.82 11.35
C GLY A 202 28.07 -7.72 10.93
N TRP A 203 28.97 -8.17 11.80
CA TRP A 203 30.41 -8.18 11.50
C TRP A 203 30.80 -9.50 10.84
N ASP A 204 31.29 -9.45 9.60
CA ASP A 204 31.89 -10.60 8.94
C ASP A 204 32.97 -10.11 7.96
N HIS A 205 33.77 -11.02 7.42
CA HIS A 205 34.74 -10.68 6.38
C HIS A 205 34.01 -10.22 5.10
N ALA A 206 34.56 -9.21 4.44
CA ALA A 206 33.96 -8.66 3.22
C ALA A 206 33.82 -9.68 2.09
N ASP A 207 34.69 -10.68 2.03
CA ASP A 207 34.60 -11.76 1.04
C ASP A 207 33.40 -12.68 1.29
N HIS A 208 33.00 -12.92 2.54
CA HIS A 208 31.81 -13.72 2.86
C HIS A 208 30.54 -13.01 2.41
N LYS A 209 30.41 -11.73 2.77
CA LYS A 209 29.30 -10.89 2.33
C LYS A 209 29.27 -10.79 0.79
N SER A 210 30.42 -10.66 0.15
CA SER A 210 30.52 -10.62 -1.32
C SER A 210 30.15 -11.97 -1.96
N ALA A 211 30.58 -13.09 -1.39
CA ALA A 211 30.25 -14.41 -1.88
C ALA A 211 28.75 -14.68 -1.79
N GLY A 212 28.11 -14.33 -0.67
CA GLY A 212 26.66 -14.36 -0.53
C GLY A 212 25.95 -13.54 -1.61
N ARG A 213 26.41 -12.31 -1.88
CA ARG A 213 25.84 -11.44 -2.93
C ARG A 213 25.95 -12.04 -4.33
N PHE A 214 27.13 -12.53 -4.72
CA PHE A 214 27.34 -13.17 -6.01
C PHE A 214 26.53 -14.47 -6.15
N ALA A 215 26.45 -15.27 -5.08
CA ALA A 215 25.65 -16.49 -5.05
C ALA A 215 24.16 -16.18 -5.24
N LEU A 216 23.60 -15.24 -4.48
CA LEU A 216 22.19 -14.87 -4.58
C LEU A 216 21.82 -14.28 -5.94
N ALA A 217 22.69 -13.44 -6.52
CA ALA A 217 22.49 -12.93 -7.88
C ALA A 217 22.49 -14.04 -8.94
N ALA A 218 23.33 -15.06 -8.77
CA ALA A 218 23.36 -16.23 -9.66
C ALA A 218 22.15 -17.17 -9.46
N LEU A 219 21.44 -17.05 -8.34
CA LEU A 219 20.26 -17.85 -8.00
C LEU A 219 18.93 -17.18 -8.36
N ILE A 220 18.94 -16.05 -9.08
CA ILE A 220 17.72 -15.42 -9.60
C ILE A 220 16.96 -16.44 -10.46
N GLY A 221 15.71 -16.72 -10.10
CA GLY A 221 14.86 -17.70 -10.78
C GLY A 221 15.05 -19.16 -10.31
N PHE A 222 15.99 -19.44 -9.41
CA PHE A 222 16.17 -20.78 -8.84
C PHE A 222 15.01 -21.19 -7.92
N GLN A 223 14.39 -22.33 -8.25
CA GLN A 223 13.16 -22.81 -7.59
C GLN A 223 13.42 -23.73 -6.38
N GLY A 224 14.66 -24.14 -6.13
CA GLY A 224 15.01 -24.99 -4.98
C GLY A 224 15.17 -24.21 -3.66
N GLU A 225 15.48 -24.95 -2.60
CA GLU A 225 15.75 -24.41 -1.27
C GLU A 225 17.08 -23.63 -1.27
N VAL A 226 17.11 -22.46 -0.62
CA VAL A 226 18.34 -21.70 -0.41
C VAL A 226 18.46 -21.40 1.08
N THR A 227 19.58 -21.82 1.69
CA THR A 227 19.86 -21.59 3.10
C THR A 227 21.12 -20.74 3.22
N ALA A 228 21.01 -19.59 3.90
CA ALA A 228 22.14 -18.72 4.19
C ALA A 228 22.70 -19.02 5.59
N TYR A 229 24.03 -18.98 5.75
CA TYR A 229 24.70 -19.21 7.04
C TYR A 229 25.54 -18.00 7.45
N ARG A 230 25.48 -17.64 8.74
CA ARG A 230 26.30 -16.60 9.35
C ARG A 230 27.76 -17.05 9.43
N GLY A 231 28.68 -16.09 9.35
CA GLY A 231 30.12 -16.34 9.32
C GLY A 231 30.79 -16.13 10.67
N TYR A 232 31.85 -15.31 10.71
CA TYR A 232 32.73 -15.25 11.89
C TYR A 232 32.09 -14.69 13.17
N ASP A 233 31.02 -13.91 13.05
CA ASP A 233 30.25 -13.37 14.18
C ASP A 233 29.61 -14.45 15.04
N VAL A 234 29.42 -15.67 14.52
CA VAL A 234 28.85 -16.77 15.32
C VAL A 234 29.71 -17.14 16.51
N GLY A 235 31.00 -16.76 16.57
CA GLY A 235 31.87 -17.07 17.70
C GLY A 235 31.36 -16.55 19.05
N GLU A 236 30.55 -15.49 19.04
CA GLU A 236 29.96 -14.89 20.24
C GLU A 236 28.61 -15.51 20.65
N GLU A 237 28.01 -16.33 19.79
CA GLU A 237 26.71 -16.94 20.03
C GLU A 237 26.76 -18.06 21.09
N PRO A 238 25.61 -18.56 21.56
CA PRO A 238 25.58 -19.80 22.34
C PRO A 238 26.14 -21.01 21.54
N VAL A 239 26.66 -22.02 22.24
CA VAL A 239 27.05 -23.29 21.60
C VAL A 239 25.79 -24.06 21.23
N ASN A 240 25.64 -24.44 19.96
CA ASN A 240 24.49 -25.22 19.49
C ASN A 240 24.85 -26.51 18.72
N VAL A 241 26.12 -26.73 18.38
CA VAL A 241 26.59 -28.00 17.80
C VAL A 241 27.31 -28.80 18.89
N THR A 242 26.73 -29.94 19.28
CA THR A 242 27.30 -30.80 20.35
C THR A 242 27.22 -32.28 19.99
N GLY A 243 27.80 -33.15 20.83
CA GLY A 243 27.66 -34.60 20.69
C GLY A 243 28.26 -35.18 19.40
N ALA A 244 27.56 -36.14 18.80
CA ALA A 244 28.03 -36.83 17.60
C ALA A 244 28.19 -35.92 16.37
N PRO A 245 27.26 -34.98 16.06
CA PRO A 245 27.46 -33.98 15.01
C PRO A 245 28.73 -33.15 15.19
N LEU A 246 29.02 -32.68 16.42
CA LEU A 246 30.25 -31.95 16.72
C LEU A 246 31.50 -32.80 16.48
N VAL A 247 31.49 -34.08 16.86
CA VAL A 247 32.61 -35.00 16.62
C VAL A 247 32.86 -35.16 15.12
N ALA A 248 31.82 -35.38 14.32
CA ALA A 248 31.95 -35.54 12.88
C ALA A 248 32.42 -34.25 12.19
N LYS A 249 31.84 -33.10 12.56
CA LYS A 249 32.27 -31.76 12.10
C LYS A 249 33.75 -31.51 12.42
N THR A 250 34.16 -31.80 13.66
CA THR A 250 35.54 -31.65 14.11
C THR A 250 36.49 -32.56 13.32
N GLN A 251 36.10 -33.79 12.99
CA GLN A 251 36.93 -34.70 12.19
C GLN A 251 37.17 -34.17 10.78
N ALA A 252 36.14 -33.60 10.13
CA ALA A 252 36.29 -32.96 8.83
C ALA A 252 37.21 -31.74 8.91
N LEU A 253 37.02 -30.88 9.92
CA LEU A 253 37.87 -29.70 10.14
C LEU A 253 39.33 -30.06 10.41
N LEU A 254 39.60 -31.12 11.19
CA LEU A 254 40.95 -31.60 11.46
C LEU A 254 41.64 -32.15 10.21
N ALA A 255 40.90 -32.80 9.31
CA ALA A 255 41.44 -33.24 8.02
C ALA A 255 41.85 -32.05 7.14
N TYR A 256 41.06 -30.97 7.17
CA TYR A 256 41.40 -29.70 6.51
C TYR A 256 42.63 -29.02 7.14
N ALA A 257 42.67 -28.90 8.47
CA ALA A 257 43.69 -28.17 9.22
C ALA A 257 45.14 -28.67 9.01
N VAL A 258 45.33 -29.92 8.57
CA VAL A 258 46.65 -30.44 8.18
C VAL A 258 47.27 -29.64 7.02
N HIS A 259 46.43 -29.04 6.18
CA HIS A 259 46.82 -28.29 4.99
C HIS A 259 46.76 -26.77 5.18
N ASP A 260 46.15 -26.30 6.26
CA ASP A 260 45.98 -24.87 6.56
C ASP A 260 46.59 -24.52 7.93
N PRO A 261 47.89 -24.18 7.99
CA PRO A 261 48.55 -23.85 9.24
C PRO A 261 48.12 -22.49 9.82
N LEU A 262 47.32 -21.68 9.10
CA LEU A 262 46.82 -20.39 9.60
C LEU A 262 45.45 -20.50 10.25
N LEU A 263 44.68 -21.54 9.91
CA LEU A 263 43.42 -21.85 10.59
C LEU A 263 43.65 -22.20 12.07
N CYS A 264 44.61 -23.08 12.34
CA CYS A 264 45.01 -23.57 13.67
C CYS A 264 46.23 -24.48 13.55
N THR A 265 47.00 -24.68 14.62
CA THR A 265 48.08 -25.68 14.60
C THR A 265 47.49 -27.08 14.74
N ALA A 266 47.98 -28.07 13.98
CA ALA A 266 47.45 -29.43 14.00
C ALA A 266 47.55 -30.12 15.39
N GLU A 267 48.42 -29.64 16.29
CA GLU A 267 48.56 -30.16 17.65
C GLU A 267 47.51 -29.58 18.62
N GLU A 268 46.96 -28.40 18.33
CA GLU A 268 46.06 -27.66 19.23
C GLU A 268 44.65 -27.45 18.62
N CYS A 269 44.41 -27.88 17.38
CA CYS A 269 43.14 -27.67 16.71
C CYS A 269 42.00 -28.62 17.19
N PRO A 270 40.74 -28.14 17.26
CA PRO A 270 40.35 -26.74 17.26
C PRO A 270 40.55 -26.11 18.66
N GLU A 271 41.12 -24.91 18.71
CA GLU A 271 41.26 -24.07 19.90
C GLU A 271 40.87 -22.61 19.61
N GLY A 272 40.73 -21.79 20.66
CA GLY A 272 40.39 -20.38 20.52
C GLY A 272 39.16 -20.13 19.65
N ALA A 273 39.25 -19.14 18.76
CA ALA A 273 38.16 -18.77 17.85
C ALA A 273 37.76 -19.94 16.93
N THR A 274 38.72 -20.74 16.46
CA THR A 274 38.46 -21.93 15.62
C THR A 274 37.61 -22.96 16.34
N LYS A 275 37.83 -23.14 17.66
CA LYS A 275 36.94 -23.96 18.50
C LYS A 275 35.56 -23.35 18.62
N ASP A 276 35.50 -22.05 18.86
CA ASP A 276 34.22 -21.35 19.03
C ASP A 276 33.35 -21.44 17.77
N TRP A 277 33.93 -21.29 16.58
CA TRP A 277 33.23 -21.48 15.31
C TRP A 277 32.85 -22.95 15.07
N ASN A 278 33.74 -23.89 15.38
CA ASN A 278 33.47 -25.32 15.18
C ASN A 278 32.30 -25.83 16.03
N GLU A 279 32.08 -25.27 17.22
CA GLU A 279 30.98 -25.61 18.13
C GLU A 279 29.64 -24.94 17.77
N ARG A 280 29.58 -24.18 16.67
CA ARG A 280 28.44 -23.34 16.31
C ARG A 280 28.08 -23.44 14.84
N GLN A 281 26.79 -23.31 14.56
CA GLN A 281 26.25 -23.18 13.21
C GLN A 281 24.97 -22.38 13.31
N TYR A 282 24.90 -21.22 12.67
CA TYR A 282 23.72 -20.38 12.69
C TYR A 282 23.32 -20.03 11.28
N THR A 283 22.07 -20.29 10.93
CA THR A 283 21.50 -19.77 9.70
C THR A 283 21.32 -18.26 9.83
N ALA A 284 21.60 -17.54 8.75
CA ALA A 284 21.17 -16.16 8.64
C ALA A 284 19.66 -16.12 8.36
N PRO A 285 18.97 -15.00 8.69
CA PRO A 285 17.60 -14.78 8.24
C PRO A 285 17.48 -15.05 6.74
N PRO A 286 16.34 -15.56 6.26
CA PRO A 286 16.11 -15.74 4.83
C PRO A 286 16.39 -14.41 4.13
N ILE A 287 17.46 -14.37 3.33
CA ILE A 287 17.71 -13.23 2.47
C ILE A 287 16.64 -13.37 1.40
N ALA A 288 15.78 -12.36 1.26
CA ALA A 288 14.83 -12.31 0.17
C ALA A 288 15.62 -12.63 -1.10
N LYS A 289 15.32 -13.79 -1.72
CA LYS A 289 15.78 -14.04 -3.08
C LYS A 289 15.40 -12.78 -3.86
N LEU A 290 16.28 -12.32 -4.75
CA LEU A 290 15.91 -11.34 -5.75
C LEU A 290 14.83 -12.00 -6.63
N ASN A 291 13.61 -11.97 -6.13
CA ASN A 291 12.41 -12.53 -6.70
C ASN A 291 11.68 -11.37 -7.33
N PRO A 292 11.18 -11.53 -8.55
CA PRO A 292 10.30 -10.54 -9.14
C PRO A 292 9.13 -10.25 -8.19
N GLU A 293 9.04 -9.01 -7.69
CA GLU A 293 7.99 -8.56 -6.79
C GLU A 293 6.85 -7.94 -7.62
N PRO A 294 5.58 -8.36 -7.43
CA PRO A 294 4.46 -7.71 -8.09
C PRO A 294 4.39 -6.23 -7.66
N GLY A 295 4.29 -5.33 -8.63
CA GLY A 295 3.93 -3.94 -8.37
C GLY A 295 2.53 -3.81 -7.75
N PRO A 296 2.17 -2.62 -7.25
CA PRO A 296 0.88 -2.38 -6.60
C PRO A 296 -0.29 -2.77 -7.52
N ALA A 297 -1.01 -3.84 -7.17
CA ALA A 297 -2.14 -4.36 -7.94
C ALA A 297 -3.50 -3.91 -7.38
N PRO A 298 -4.54 -3.66 -8.21
CA PRO A 298 -4.53 -3.42 -9.67
C PRO A 298 -4.43 -1.92 -10.01
N TYR A 299 -3.68 -1.57 -11.07
CA TYR A 299 -3.59 -0.22 -11.63
C TYR A 299 -3.89 -0.24 -13.14
N ASP A 300 -4.87 0.55 -13.58
CA ASP A 300 -5.34 0.67 -14.97
C ASP A 300 -4.95 2.00 -15.65
N GLY A 301 -4.21 2.85 -14.94
CA GLY A 301 -3.76 4.14 -15.43
C GLY A 301 -2.62 4.08 -16.48
N PRO A 302 -2.16 5.26 -16.95
CA PRO A 302 -1.25 5.36 -18.08
C PRO A 302 0.18 4.89 -17.80
N ASN A 303 0.64 4.93 -16.54
CA ASN A 303 1.97 4.42 -16.16
C ASN A 303 1.96 2.89 -16.05
N ARG A 304 2.37 2.21 -17.11
CA ARG A 304 2.41 0.75 -17.18
C ARG A 304 3.40 0.14 -16.16
N ALA A 305 4.37 0.90 -15.66
CA ALA A 305 5.35 0.41 -14.68
C ALA A 305 4.70 -0.05 -13.36
N ARG A 306 3.61 0.61 -12.91
CA ARG A 306 2.90 0.25 -11.67
C ARG A 306 2.26 -1.15 -11.70
N SER A 307 2.02 -1.67 -12.90
CA SER A 307 1.50 -3.02 -13.13
C SER A 307 2.58 -4.05 -13.44
N ALA A 308 3.85 -3.64 -13.45
CA ALA A 308 4.98 -4.53 -13.70
C ALA A 308 5.29 -5.36 -12.47
N THR A 309 5.85 -6.55 -12.70
CA THR A 309 6.66 -7.22 -11.71
C THR A 309 8.07 -6.63 -11.78
N VAL A 310 8.62 -6.21 -10.65
CA VAL A 310 9.89 -5.50 -10.57
C VAL A 310 10.98 -6.41 -10.01
N LEU A 311 12.21 -6.21 -10.45
CA LEU A 311 13.38 -6.88 -9.90
C LEU A 311 14.58 -5.95 -9.97
N ALA A 312 15.40 -5.88 -8.92
CA ALA A 312 16.65 -5.12 -8.94
C ALA A 312 17.89 -6.01 -8.81
N SER A 313 19.06 -5.46 -9.11
CA SER A 313 20.36 -6.11 -8.91
C SER A 313 20.70 -6.35 -7.45
N SER A 314 20.27 -5.43 -6.57
CA SER A 314 20.23 -5.57 -5.12
C SER A 314 19.39 -4.45 -4.50
N GLU A 315 19.10 -4.59 -3.21
CA GLU A 315 18.19 -3.70 -2.48
C GLU A 315 18.76 -3.44 -1.08
N ALA A 316 18.82 -2.17 -0.69
CA ALA A 316 19.12 -1.75 0.67
C ALA A 316 17.89 -1.95 1.56
N ILE A 317 18.11 -2.23 2.86
CA ILE A 317 17.03 -2.43 3.82
C ILE A 317 16.13 -1.17 3.84
N GLY A 318 14.84 -1.36 3.55
CA GLY A 318 13.84 -0.29 3.52
C GLY A 318 13.70 0.45 2.19
N SER A 319 14.50 0.11 1.17
CA SER A 319 14.51 0.76 -0.15
C SER A 319 14.39 -0.27 -1.28
N GLY A 320 13.36 -1.12 -1.17
CA GLY A 320 13.13 -2.24 -2.09
C GLY A 320 12.77 -1.83 -3.51
N ALA A 321 12.89 -2.74 -4.47
CA ALA A 321 12.73 -2.40 -5.90
C ALA A 321 11.32 -1.93 -6.27
N THR A 322 10.29 -2.36 -5.53
CA THR A 322 8.89 -1.95 -5.72
C THR A 322 8.64 -0.47 -5.45
N ARG A 323 9.52 0.17 -4.68
CA ARG A 323 9.45 1.61 -4.41
C ARG A 323 9.67 2.45 -5.66
N ALA A 324 10.48 1.97 -6.61
CA ALA A 324 10.66 2.69 -7.86
C ALA A 324 9.42 2.68 -8.78
N ILE A 325 8.33 1.99 -8.43
CA ILE A 325 7.09 1.93 -9.24
C ILE A 325 5.85 2.23 -8.40
N ASP A 326 6.00 2.82 -7.22
CA ASP A 326 4.90 3.05 -6.30
C ASP A 326 4.10 4.33 -6.62
N GLY A 327 4.66 5.20 -7.46
CA GLY A 327 4.08 6.48 -7.90
C GLY A 327 4.58 7.67 -7.07
N VAL A 328 5.57 7.49 -6.20
CA VAL A 328 6.17 8.55 -5.38
C VAL A 328 7.52 8.93 -5.97
N VAL A 329 7.60 10.13 -6.54
CA VAL A 329 8.82 10.66 -7.17
C VAL A 329 9.81 11.28 -6.18
N ASP A 330 9.60 11.09 -4.87
CA ASP A 330 10.47 11.57 -3.80
C ASP A 330 11.39 10.45 -3.30
N GLY A 331 12.58 10.82 -2.85
CA GLY A 331 13.62 9.89 -2.40
C GLY A 331 14.50 10.53 -1.34
N TYR A 332 15.57 9.87 -0.90
CA TYR A 332 16.46 10.45 0.10
C TYR A 332 17.09 11.77 -0.41
N PRO A 333 17.06 12.87 0.38
CA PRO A 333 16.77 12.92 1.81
C PRO A 333 15.31 13.22 2.21
N GLY A 334 14.38 13.36 1.26
CA GLY A 334 12.95 13.58 1.51
C GLY A 334 12.29 12.36 2.15
N ASP A 335 12.05 11.33 1.34
CA ASP A 335 11.50 10.05 1.79
C ASP A 335 12.40 8.87 1.36
N SER A 336 13.26 8.40 2.26
CA SER A 336 14.12 7.23 1.99
C SER A 336 13.35 5.90 1.90
N GLY A 337 12.08 5.87 2.31
CA GLY A 337 11.21 4.71 2.23
C GLY A 337 10.45 4.60 0.90
N ALA A 338 10.50 5.63 0.06
CA ALA A 338 9.83 5.70 -1.24
C ALA A 338 10.79 5.56 -2.44
N GLU A 339 12.07 5.27 -2.20
CA GLU A 339 13.05 5.04 -3.28
C GLU A 339 13.50 3.58 -3.33
N TRP A 340 13.86 3.11 -4.53
CA TRP A 340 14.75 1.97 -4.64
C TRP A 340 16.19 2.44 -4.46
N ALA A 341 16.96 1.74 -3.65
CA ALA A 341 18.41 1.91 -3.56
C ALA A 341 19.09 0.54 -3.53
N SER A 342 20.13 0.38 -4.34
CA SER A 342 21.04 -0.77 -4.31
C SER A 342 21.93 -0.78 -3.06
N VAL A 343 22.52 -1.92 -2.72
CA VAL A 343 23.46 -2.04 -1.60
C VAL A 343 24.91 -2.27 -2.08
N ASP A 344 25.73 -1.25 -1.83
CA ASP A 344 27.14 -1.15 -2.23
C ASP A 344 27.35 -1.34 -3.75
N GLU A 345 26.46 -0.79 -4.59
CA GLU A 345 26.58 -0.87 -6.05
C GLU A 345 26.70 0.49 -6.74
N GLY A 346 27.47 0.50 -7.83
CA GLY A 346 27.66 1.64 -8.72
C GLY A 346 27.28 1.31 -10.17
N VAL A 347 28.24 1.48 -11.10
CA VAL A 347 28.07 1.05 -12.49
C VAL A 347 27.65 -0.43 -12.57
N GLY A 348 26.74 -0.78 -13.46
CA GLY A 348 26.23 -2.14 -13.61
C GLY A 348 25.05 -2.50 -12.71
N ALA A 349 24.71 -1.69 -11.72
CA ALA A 349 23.43 -1.81 -11.01
C ALA A 349 22.26 -1.70 -11.99
N TRP A 350 21.19 -2.45 -11.75
CA TRP A 350 20.05 -2.50 -12.66
C TRP A 350 18.71 -2.68 -11.94
N LEU A 351 17.64 -2.22 -12.59
CA LEU A 351 16.25 -2.46 -12.22
C LEU A 351 15.48 -2.89 -13.48
N GLU A 352 14.68 -3.95 -13.37
CA GLU A 352 13.93 -4.56 -14.45
C GLU A 352 12.43 -4.56 -14.15
N LEU A 353 11.67 -4.06 -15.12
CA LEU A 353 10.22 -4.16 -15.19
C LEU A 353 9.85 -5.33 -16.09
N SER A 354 8.97 -6.21 -15.64
CA SER A 354 8.45 -7.35 -16.41
C SER A 354 6.93 -7.39 -16.40
N TRP A 355 6.31 -7.71 -17.53
CA TRP A 355 4.87 -7.85 -17.64
C TRP A 355 4.49 -9.22 -18.19
N ALA A 356 3.51 -9.88 -17.55
CA ALA A 356 2.95 -11.13 -18.03
C ALA A 356 2.32 -10.99 -19.42
N THR A 357 1.71 -9.82 -19.69
CA THR A 357 1.25 -9.44 -21.03
C THR A 357 2.16 -8.36 -21.60
N PRO A 358 2.75 -8.54 -22.80
CA PRO A 358 3.63 -7.54 -23.39
C PRO A 358 2.96 -6.17 -23.51
N GLN A 359 3.67 -5.13 -23.06
CA GLN A 359 3.24 -3.75 -23.13
C GLN A 359 3.76 -3.10 -24.41
N THR A 360 2.95 -2.24 -25.01
CA THR A 360 3.45 -1.34 -26.04
C THR A 360 3.88 -0.04 -25.37
N LEU A 361 5.09 0.45 -25.63
CA LEU A 361 5.69 1.60 -24.96
C LEU A 361 6.42 2.48 -25.96
N ASP A 362 6.47 3.80 -25.74
CA ASP A 362 7.27 4.76 -26.51
C ASP A 362 8.03 5.78 -25.64
N GLY A 363 7.86 5.72 -24.32
CA GLY A 363 8.62 6.54 -23.38
C GLY A 363 8.83 5.83 -22.04
N ILE A 364 9.99 6.11 -21.44
CA ILE A 364 10.28 5.83 -20.03
C ILE A 364 10.66 7.17 -19.36
N THR A 365 10.13 7.45 -18.18
CA THR A 365 10.56 8.57 -17.33
C THR A 365 11.32 8.03 -16.14
N LEU A 366 12.50 8.59 -15.84
CA LEU A 366 13.35 8.17 -14.72
C LEU A 366 13.56 9.34 -13.77
N PHE A 367 13.45 9.06 -12.48
CA PHE A 367 13.71 10.00 -11.40
C PHE A 367 14.91 9.51 -10.60
N ASP A 368 16.01 10.26 -10.65
CA ASP A 368 17.18 9.96 -9.81
C ASP A 368 16.82 10.13 -8.33
N ARG A 369 17.68 9.64 -7.45
CA ARG A 369 17.57 9.98 -6.03
C ARG A 369 17.97 11.44 -5.84
N PRO A 370 17.23 12.26 -5.06
CA PRO A 370 17.59 13.65 -4.78
C PRO A 370 18.77 13.78 -3.80
N ASN A 371 19.83 12.99 -4.00
CA ASN A 371 21.01 12.91 -3.14
C ASN A 371 22.23 13.57 -3.82
N GLY A 372 22.90 14.48 -3.12
CA GLY A 372 24.10 15.17 -3.63
C GLY A 372 25.33 14.27 -3.84
N SER A 373 25.32 13.03 -3.35
CA SER A 373 26.47 12.10 -3.41
C SER A 373 26.29 10.98 -4.44
N ASP A 374 25.06 10.52 -4.64
CA ASP A 374 24.72 9.35 -5.45
C ASP A 374 23.97 9.81 -6.71
N GLN A 375 24.68 9.95 -7.83
CA GLN A 375 24.08 10.42 -9.10
C GLN A 375 24.26 9.38 -10.20
N VAL A 376 23.16 9.05 -10.88
CA VAL A 376 23.24 8.31 -12.14
C VAL A 376 23.56 9.28 -13.28
N THR A 377 24.74 9.14 -13.88
CA THR A 377 25.21 10.02 -14.97
C THR A 377 25.03 9.41 -16.37
N GLY A 378 24.52 8.18 -16.44
CA GLY A 378 24.15 7.53 -17.68
C GLY A 378 23.72 6.09 -17.47
N GLY A 379 22.87 5.59 -18.36
CA GLY A 379 22.40 4.20 -18.34
C GLY A 379 21.98 3.68 -19.71
N THR A 380 21.43 2.48 -19.74
CA THR A 380 20.89 1.83 -20.93
C THR A 380 19.61 1.10 -20.58
N LEU A 381 18.54 1.36 -21.33
CA LEU A 381 17.33 0.54 -21.33
C LEU A 381 17.54 -0.63 -22.29
N THR A 382 17.29 -1.86 -21.83
CA THR A 382 17.31 -3.08 -22.65
C THR A 382 15.92 -3.70 -22.66
N PHE A 383 15.40 -4.00 -23.84
CA PHE A 383 14.05 -4.54 -24.05
C PHE A 383 14.10 -6.07 -24.23
N SER A 384 12.94 -6.74 -24.13
CA SER A 384 12.84 -8.20 -24.23
C SER A 384 13.28 -8.77 -25.58
N ASP A 385 13.34 -7.94 -26.63
CA ASP A 385 13.85 -8.32 -27.96
C ASP A 385 15.38 -8.12 -28.11
N GLY A 386 16.06 -7.71 -27.03
CA GLY A 386 17.49 -7.42 -26.98
C GLY A 386 17.87 -6.04 -27.57
N SER A 387 16.91 -5.25 -28.02
CA SER A 387 17.17 -3.88 -28.47
C SER A 387 17.48 -2.97 -27.27
N THR A 388 18.22 -1.88 -27.52
CA THR A 388 18.64 -0.96 -26.46
C THR A 388 18.34 0.50 -26.78
N VAL A 389 18.22 1.31 -25.72
CA VAL A 389 18.11 2.78 -25.77
C VAL A 389 19.05 3.38 -24.72
N VAL A 390 19.84 4.37 -25.12
CA VAL A 390 20.76 5.06 -24.20
C VAL A 390 19.98 6.04 -23.32
N VAL A 391 20.25 6.00 -22.03
CA VAL A 391 19.72 6.94 -21.04
C VAL A 391 20.79 8.00 -20.74
N PRO A 392 20.47 9.30 -20.83
CA PRO A 392 21.40 10.37 -20.49
C PRO A 392 21.64 10.44 -18.97
N ALA A 393 22.44 11.41 -18.53
CA ALA A 393 22.55 11.71 -17.10
C ALA A 393 21.17 12.04 -16.52
N LEU A 394 20.84 11.41 -15.40
CA LEU A 394 19.63 11.75 -14.66
C LEU A 394 19.85 13.04 -13.88
N ALA A 395 18.77 13.78 -13.65
CA ALA A 395 18.84 15.00 -12.87
C ALA A 395 19.04 14.67 -11.39
N ASN A 396 20.22 15.03 -10.86
CA ASN A 396 20.62 14.78 -9.46
C ASN A 396 19.63 15.32 -8.41
N GLY A 397 18.78 16.29 -8.77
CA GLY A 397 17.76 16.84 -7.88
C GLY A 397 16.47 16.00 -7.83
N GLY A 398 16.45 14.82 -8.44
CA GLY A 398 15.29 13.95 -8.51
C GLY A 398 14.23 14.37 -9.54
N SER A 399 14.47 15.38 -10.38
CA SER A 399 13.50 15.77 -11.41
C SER A 399 13.44 14.78 -12.57
N ALA A 400 12.27 14.65 -13.18
CA ALA A 400 12.00 13.76 -14.31
C ALA A 400 13.05 13.86 -15.44
N THR A 401 13.57 12.70 -15.85
CA THR A 401 14.39 12.54 -17.04
C THR A 401 13.64 11.66 -18.05
N GLU A 402 13.05 12.29 -19.07
CA GLU A 402 12.27 11.59 -20.10
C GLU A 402 13.18 10.96 -21.17
N VAL A 403 12.94 9.69 -21.45
CA VAL A 403 13.63 8.91 -22.47
C VAL A 403 12.60 8.41 -23.49
N ALA A 404 12.45 9.15 -24.58
CA ALA A 404 11.58 8.79 -25.69
C ALA A 404 12.28 7.87 -26.71
N PHE A 405 11.54 6.92 -27.27
CA PHE A 405 12.04 6.01 -28.31
C PHE A 405 10.92 5.59 -29.27
N PRO A 406 11.27 5.08 -30.48
CA PRO A 406 10.25 4.54 -31.38
C PRO A 406 9.44 3.46 -30.67
N ARG A 407 8.11 3.54 -30.76
CA ARG A 407 7.13 2.64 -30.11
C ARG A 407 7.49 1.17 -30.29
N ARG A 408 7.48 0.39 -29.20
CA ARG A 408 7.87 -1.03 -29.15
C ARG A 408 6.90 -1.83 -28.31
N THR A 409 6.66 -3.07 -28.70
CA THR A 409 5.99 -4.04 -27.85
C THR A 409 7.05 -4.88 -27.14
N THR A 410 7.03 -4.90 -25.82
CA THR A 410 8.05 -5.54 -24.99
C THR A 410 7.41 -6.25 -23.80
N SER A 411 7.95 -7.39 -23.37
CA SER A 411 7.55 -8.06 -22.13
C SER A 411 8.42 -7.66 -20.94
N SER A 412 9.56 -7.00 -21.18
CA SER A 412 10.40 -6.44 -20.12
C SER A 412 11.17 -5.21 -20.56
N VAL A 413 11.54 -4.36 -19.59
CA VAL A 413 12.47 -3.24 -19.75
C VAL A 413 13.44 -3.26 -18.58
N ARG A 414 14.72 -3.45 -18.85
CA ARG A 414 15.80 -3.35 -17.84
C ARG A 414 16.54 -2.04 -18.00
N PHE A 415 16.55 -1.23 -16.95
CA PHE A 415 17.45 -0.09 -16.83
C PHE A 415 18.76 -0.55 -16.18
N THR A 416 19.87 -0.41 -16.90
CA THR A 416 21.23 -0.71 -16.38
C THR A 416 22.05 0.57 -16.32
N VAL A 417 22.62 0.86 -15.17
CA VAL A 417 23.46 2.04 -14.96
C VAL A 417 24.82 1.83 -15.61
N THR A 418 25.25 2.76 -16.46
CA THR A 418 26.52 2.68 -17.20
C THR A 418 27.56 3.67 -16.69
N SER A 419 27.15 4.71 -15.96
CA SER A 419 28.06 5.66 -15.31
C SER A 419 27.40 6.36 -14.12
N VAL A 420 28.19 6.68 -13.10
CA VAL A 420 27.77 7.36 -11.86
C VAL A 420 28.73 8.49 -11.51
N SER A 421 28.37 9.36 -10.56
CA SER A 421 29.32 10.34 -10.01
C SER A 421 30.44 9.65 -9.23
N GLY A 422 31.59 10.32 -9.07
CA GLY A 422 32.74 9.76 -8.35
C GLY A 422 32.52 9.57 -6.84
N THR A 423 31.38 10.02 -6.30
CA THR A 423 30.99 9.88 -4.89
C THR A 423 29.86 8.88 -4.69
N THR A 424 29.34 8.27 -5.76
CA THR A 424 28.20 7.36 -5.68
C THR A 424 28.62 6.06 -5.03
N TRP A 425 27.93 5.71 -3.95
CA TRP A 425 28.13 4.45 -3.22
C TRP A 425 27.00 3.46 -3.47
N ASN A 426 25.76 3.96 -3.55
CA ASN A 426 24.56 3.21 -3.85
C ASN A 426 23.81 3.88 -5.00
N VAL A 427 23.65 3.19 -6.12
CA VAL A 427 22.71 3.58 -7.18
C VAL A 427 21.28 3.41 -6.70
N GLY A 428 20.37 4.24 -7.17
CA GLY A 428 18.94 3.97 -7.04
C GLY A 428 18.09 4.89 -7.90
N LEU A 429 16.77 4.78 -7.76
CA LEU A 429 15.77 5.59 -8.44
C LEU A 429 14.68 5.93 -7.42
N ALA A 430 14.21 7.18 -7.43
CA ALA A 430 12.98 7.54 -6.74
C ALA A 430 11.79 6.88 -7.47
N GLU A 431 11.75 6.97 -8.80
CA GLU A 431 10.65 6.40 -9.60
C GLU A 431 11.12 6.06 -11.03
N ILE A 432 10.48 5.06 -11.63
CA ILE A 432 10.54 4.72 -13.07
C ILE A 432 9.12 4.55 -13.61
N GLU A 433 8.79 5.36 -14.61
CA GLU A 433 7.47 5.34 -15.24
C GLU A 433 7.56 4.85 -16.69
N ALA A 434 6.56 4.10 -17.15
CA ALA A 434 6.51 3.53 -18.49
C ALA A 434 5.22 3.89 -19.23
N TYR A 435 5.34 4.51 -20.40
CA TYR A 435 4.21 5.10 -21.12
C TYR A 435 4.04 4.60 -22.55
N ASP A 436 2.78 4.56 -22.99
CA ASP A 436 2.37 4.46 -24.39
C ASP A 436 1.57 5.72 -24.77
N SER A 437 2.26 6.71 -25.33
CA SER A 437 1.64 7.99 -25.72
C SER A 437 0.56 7.86 -26.80
N GLN A 438 0.40 6.66 -27.39
CA GLN A 438 -0.60 6.35 -28.41
C GLN A 438 -1.71 5.38 -27.95
N SER A 439 -1.70 4.92 -26.69
CA SER A 439 -2.77 4.06 -26.13
C SER A 439 -4.02 4.84 -25.71
N ASP A 440 -3.99 6.17 -25.80
CA ASP A 440 -5.20 6.98 -25.84
C ASP A 440 -5.86 6.79 -27.22
N PRO A 441 -7.08 6.24 -27.31
CA PRO A 441 -7.74 6.09 -28.59
C PRO A 441 -8.02 7.50 -29.11
N THR A 442 -7.28 7.90 -30.13
CA THR A 442 -7.77 8.86 -31.10
C THR A 442 -8.43 8.06 -32.24
N PRO A 443 -9.77 7.93 -32.26
CA PRO A 443 -10.45 7.73 -33.53
C PRO A 443 -10.38 9.05 -34.31
N ASP A 444 -9.82 8.98 -35.52
CA ASP A 444 -10.07 9.95 -36.59
C ASP A 444 -11.61 10.20 -36.69
N PRO A 445 -12.08 11.46 -36.75
CA PRO A 445 -13.41 11.82 -36.32
C PRO A 445 -14.44 11.47 -37.40
N THR A 446 -15.35 10.56 -37.08
CA THR A 446 -16.69 10.59 -37.66
C THR A 446 -17.57 11.45 -36.73
N PRO A 447 -18.23 12.50 -37.24
CA PRO A 447 -18.73 13.59 -36.42
C PRO A 447 -19.97 13.16 -35.61
N THR A 448 -19.85 13.25 -34.30
CA THR A 448 -20.98 13.24 -33.35
C THR A 448 -20.67 14.28 -32.27
N PRO A 449 -21.70 14.95 -31.72
CA PRO A 449 -21.85 16.40 -31.66
C PRO A 449 -20.91 17.05 -30.63
N ASP A 450 -20.56 18.31 -30.90
CA ASP A 450 -19.78 19.22 -30.05
C ASP A 450 -20.02 19.02 -28.54
N PRO A 451 -18.95 19.02 -27.71
CA PRO A 451 -19.14 19.35 -26.31
C PRO A 451 -19.75 20.75 -26.25
N THR A 452 -20.86 20.88 -25.53
CA THR A 452 -21.52 22.16 -25.31
C THR A 452 -20.46 23.21 -24.94
N PRO A 453 -20.33 24.32 -25.69
CA PRO A 453 -19.38 25.36 -25.38
C PRO A 453 -19.55 25.82 -23.93
N ASP A 454 -18.44 25.98 -23.21
CA ASP A 454 -18.46 26.71 -21.94
C ASP A 454 -19.13 28.08 -22.21
N PRO A 455 -20.25 28.40 -21.54
CA PRO A 455 -20.97 29.65 -21.77
C PRO A 455 -20.14 30.91 -21.47
N THR A 456 -18.96 30.77 -20.86
CA THR A 456 -18.01 31.86 -20.60
C THR A 456 -16.97 32.07 -21.71
N GLY A 457 -16.83 31.13 -22.65
CA GLY A 457 -15.81 31.16 -23.71
C GLY A 457 -14.37 30.88 -23.25
N ASN A 458 -14.14 30.52 -21.98
CA ASN A 458 -12.83 30.13 -21.46
C ASN A 458 -12.53 28.66 -21.77
N VAL A 459 -11.75 28.40 -22.81
CA VAL A 459 -11.40 27.02 -23.19
C VAL A 459 -10.38 26.38 -22.24
N ALA A 460 -9.70 27.14 -21.37
CA ALA A 460 -8.71 26.59 -20.44
C ALA A 460 -9.31 25.59 -19.43
N ARG A 461 -10.58 25.76 -19.05
CA ARG A 461 -11.31 24.84 -18.15
C ARG A 461 -11.52 23.44 -18.73
N GLY A 462 -11.44 23.32 -20.05
CA GLY A 462 -11.50 22.05 -20.77
C GLY A 462 -10.12 21.43 -21.02
N ALA A 463 -9.04 22.00 -20.49
CA ALA A 463 -7.68 21.50 -20.63
C ALA A 463 -7.26 20.63 -19.45
N SER A 464 -6.44 19.61 -19.71
CA SER A 464 -5.63 19.00 -18.66
C SER A 464 -4.41 19.88 -18.37
N ALA A 465 -4.17 20.23 -17.11
CA ALA A 465 -3.04 21.04 -16.69
C ALA A 465 -1.96 20.20 -15.98
N ARG A 466 -0.69 20.46 -16.30
CA ARG A 466 0.48 19.91 -15.60
C ARG A 466 1.55 20.98 -15.42
N ALA A 467 2.42 20.81 -14.43
CA ALA A 467 3.44 21.80 -14.10
C ALA A 467 4.80 21.17 -13.82
N SER A 468 5.84 22.01 -13.77
CA SER A 468 7.22 21.62 -13.45
C SER A 468 7.41 21.15 -12.01
N SER A 469 6.63 21.67 -11.07
CA SER A 469 6.43 21.18 -9.70
C SER A 469 5.13 21.77 -9.15
N GLN A 470 4.66 21.24 -8.02
CA GLN A 470 3.39 21.61 -7.40
C GLN A 470 3.56 21.51 -5.87
N ALA A 471 3.22 22.57 -5.13
CA ALA A 471 3.12 22.51 -3.68
C ALA A 471 1.85 21.76 -3.28
N ALA A 472 1.89 21.01 -2.17
CA ALA A 472 0.74 20.23 -1.70
C ALA A 472 -0.51 21.11 -1.53
N GLY A 473 -1.62 20.74 -2.18
CA GLY A 473 -2.87 21.51 -2.21
C GLY A 473 -2.89 22.67 -3.20
N GLN A 474 -1.83 22.88 -3.98
CA GLN A 474 -1.66 23.96 -4.96
C GLN A 474 -1.29 23.39 -6.34
N GLU A 475 -2.04 22.37 -6.77
CA GLU A 475 -1.76 21.58 -7.97
C GLU A 475 -1.95 22.37 -9.28
N ALA A 476 -1.36 21.88 -10.37
CA ALA A 476 -1.46 22.51 -11.69
C ALA A 476 -2.91 22.69 -12.18
N ALA A 477 -3.81 21.79 -11.78
CA ALA A 477 -5.23 21.85 -12.11
C ALA A 477 -5.94 23.08 -11.51
N LYS A 478 -5.42 23.63 -10.41
CA LYS A 478 -5.98 24.80 -9.74
C LYS A 478 -5.90 26.05 -10.59
N ALA A 479 -4.86 26.18 -11.40
CA ALA A 479 -4.74 27.32 -12.32
C ALA A 479 -5.78 27.32 -13.47
N VAL A 480 -6.63 26.31 -13.60
CA VAL A 480 -7.71 26.27 -14.61
C VAL A 480 -9.07 25.94 -14.01
N ASP A 481 -9.22 26.02 -12.69
CA ASP A 481 -10.46 25.70 -11.99
C ASP A 481 -11.49 26.83 -12.07
N GLY A 482 -11.07 28.01 -12.54
CA GLY A 482 -11.94 29.16 -12.71
C GLY A 482 -12.00 30.10 -11.51
N VAL A 483 -11.19 29.88 -10.48
CA VAL A 483 -11.06 30.71 -9.28
C VAL A 483 -9.84 31.62 -9.45
N VAL A 484 -10.06 32.93 -9.55
CA VAL A 484 -8.97 33.93 -9.73
C VAL A 484 -8.35 34.39 -8.40
N ASP A 485 -8.60 33.65 -7.32
CA ASP A 485 -8.09 33.92 -5.98
C ASP A 485 -6.91 33.00 -5.66
N GLY A 486 -6.02 33.45 -4.79
CA GLY A 486 -4.80 32.74 -4.43
C GLY A 486 -4.30 33.21 -3.07
N TYR A 487 -3.17 32.69 -2.58
CA TYR A 487 -2.61 33.13 -1.30
C TYR A 487 -2.42 34.66 -1.30
N PRO A 488 -2.86 35.40 -0.25
CA PRO A 488 -3.28 34.90 1.05
C PRO A 488 -4.79 34.60 1.22
N GLY A 489 -5.60 34.74 0.17
CA GLY A 489 -7.05 34.45 0.17
C GLY A 489 -7.33 32.96 0.24
N ASP A 490 -7.50 32.31 -0.92
CA ASP A 490 -7.60 30.86 -1.03
C ASP A 490 -6.33 30.27 -1.65
N TRP A 491 -5.41 29.83 -0.80
CA TRP A 491 -4.17 29.20 -1.25
C TRP A 491 -4.42 27.83 -1.92
N SER A 492 -5.59 27.21 -1.72
CA SER A 492 -5.91 25.90 -2.31
C SER A 492 -6.50 25.98 -3.72
N ALA A 493 -6.71 27.20 -4.22
CA ALA A 493 -7.27 27.52 -5.54
C ALA A 493 -6.21 28.11 -6.50
N GLU A 494 -4.92 28.05 -6.15
CA GLU A 494 -3.83 28.50 -7.01
C GLU A 494 -2.89 27.33 -7.34
N TRP A 495 -2.19 27.43 -8.47
CA TRP A 495 -1.00 26.63 -8.70
C TRP A 495 0.23 27.34 -8.12
N ALA A 496 1.05 26.62 -7.35
CA ALA A 496 2.36 27.10 -6.93
C ALA A 496 3.44 26.03 -7.17
N ALA A 497 4.54 26.42 -7.80
CA ALA A 497 5.69 25.56 -8.03
C ALA A 497 6.58 25.52 -6.78
N GLU A 498 6.60 24.39 -6.08
CA GLU A 498 7.35 24.20 -4.84
C GLU A 498 8.85 24.42 -5.04
N GLY A 499 9.41 25.41 -4.35
CA GLY A 499 10.83 25.77 -4.35
C GLY A 499 11.36 26.33 -5.68
N GLN A 500 10.48 26.72 -6.61
CA GLN A 500 10.88 27.13 -7.96
C GLN A 500 10.65 28.62 -8.24
N GLY A 501 11.51 29.16 -9.12
CA GLY A 501 11.46 30.54 -9.63
C GLY A 501 11.55 30.58 -11.17
N PRO A 502 12.48 31.36 -11.78
CA PRO A 502 12.64 31.37 -13.24
C PRO A 502 12.93 29.97 -13.79
N GLY A 503 12.17 29.55 -14.80
CA GLY A 503 12.23 28.21 -15.40
C GLY A 503 11.03 27.32 -15.05
N ALA A 504 10.27 27.65 -13.98
CA ALA A 504 9.02 26.97 -13.68
C ALA A 504 8.04 27.10 -14.84
N TRP A 505 7.23 26.06 -15.08
CA TRP A 505 6.28 26.05 -16.19
C TRP A 505 4.95 25.38 -15.83
N LEU A 506 3.89 25.86 -16.46
CA LEU A 506 2.53 25.29 -16.47
C LEU A 506 2.14 24.99 -17.92
N GLU A 507 1.64 23.80 -18.21
CA GLU A 507 1.21 23.38 -19.55
C GLU A 507 -0.23 22.89 -19.55
N LEU A 508 -1.02 23.47 -20.47
CA LEU A 508 -2.38 23.08 -20.78
C LEU A 508 -2.39 22.22 -22.03
N SER A 509 -3.14 21.12 -22.02
CA SER A 509 -3.37 20.26 -23.18
C SER A 509 -4.86 20.05 -23.41
N TRP A 510 -5.30 20.16 -24.66
CA TRP A 510 -6.70 19.96 -25.05
C TRP A 510 -6.86 18.73 -25.91
N ALA A 511 -7.93 17.97 -25.66
CA ALA A 511 -8.30 16.80 -26.47
C ALA A 511 -8.61 17.18 -27.94
N ALA A 512 -9.17 18.37 -28.17
CA ALA A 512 -9.37 18.95 -29.48
C ALA A 512 -8.59 20.27 -29.60
N PRO A 513 -7.90 20.55 -30.73
CA PRO A 513 -7.20 21.82 -30.92
C PRO A 513 -8.15 23.01 -30.74
N GLN A 514 -7.78 23.93 -29.85
CA GLN A 514 -8.54 25.14 -29.58
C GLN A 514 -8.07 26.27 -30.48
N VAL A 515 -9.02 27.08 -30.94
CA VAL A 515 -8.70 28.34 -31.58
C VAL A 515 -8.66 29.41 -30.50
N ILE A 516 -7.55 30.11 -30.33
CA ILE A 516 -7.37 31.14 -29.29
C ILE A 516 -6.59 32.33 -29.84
N ASP A 517 -6.87 33.52 -29.32
CA ASP A 517 -6.14 34.76 -29.63
C ASP A 517 -5.84 35.62 -28.40
N ARG A 518 -6.33 35.19 -27.23
CA ARG A 518 -6.20 35.90 -25.97
C ARG A 518 -5.99 34.92 -24.82
N ILE A 519 -4.96 35.16 -24.02
CA ILE A 519 -4.73 34.51 -22.72
C ILE A 519 -4.86 35.57 -21.62
N VAL A 520 -5.49 35.21 -20.51
CA VAL A 520 -5.56 36.05 -19.30
C VAL A 520 -4.86 35.29 -18.18
N LEU A 521 -3.85 35.91 -17.58
CA LEU A 521 -3.05 35.34 -16.49
C LEU A 521 -3.29 36.13 -15.21
N PHE A 522 -3.51 35.42 -14.11
CA PHE A 522 -3.66 35.99 -12.78
C PHE A 522 -2.46 35.52 -11.94
N ASP A 523 -1.67 36.49 -11.48
CA ASP A 523 -0.57 36.19 -10.55
C ASP A 523 -1.14 35.75 -9.20
N ARG A 524 -0.28 35.26 -8.33
CA ARG A 524 -0.66 35.00 -6.93
C ARG A 524 -0.82 36.36 -6.21
N PRO A 525 -1.92 36.64 -5.48
CA PRO A 525 -2.20 37.97 -4.90
C PRO A 525 -1.26 38.46 -3.79
N ASN A 526 -0.16 37.75 -3.50
CA ASN A 526 0.70 38.03 -2.36
C ASN A 526 1.85 39.00 -2.68
N GLY A 527 2.39 39.64 -1.64
CA GLY A 527 3.45 40.65 -1.76
C GLY A 527 4.85 40.11 -2.09
N SER A 528 5.04 38.79 -2.22
CA SER A 528 6.35 38.13 -2.24
C SER A 528 6.63 37.36 -3.53
N ASP A 529 5.61 36.79 -4.18
CA ASP A 529 5.77 35.76 -5.23
C ASP A 529 5.44 36.24 -6.65
N GLN A 530 5.81 37.49 -7.00
CA GLN A 530 5.46 38.07 -8.31
C GLN A 530 6.16 37.42 -9.50
N VAL A 531 5.39 37.13 -10.55
CA VAL A 531 5.92 36.84 -11.89
C VAL A 531 6.26 38.15 -12.62
N LEU A 532 7.54 38.38 -12.92
CA LEU A 532 8.02 39.57 -13.64
C LEU A 532 8.11 39.38 -15.16
N GLY A 533 7.97 38.15 -15.65
CA GLY A 533 7.92 37.86 -17.08
C GLY A 533 7.84 36.36 -17.37
N GLY A 534 7.34 36.02 -18.55
CA GLY A 534 7.25 34.64 -19.01
C GLY A 534 7.18 34.50 -20.53
N THR A 535 6.97 33.29 -21.01
CA THR A 535 6.80 32.96 -22.43
C THR A 535 5.71 31.91 -22.58
N LEU A 536 4.72 32.18 -23.44
CA LEU A 536 3.75 31.20 -23.92
C LEU A 536 4.33 30.47 -25.14
N THR A 537 4.35 29.15 -25.11
CA THR A 537 4.75 28.28 -26.23
C THR A 537 3.57 27.44 -26.68
N PHE A 538 3.27 27.44 -27.98
CA PHE A 538 2.13 26.73 -28.57
C PHE A 538 2.57 25.39 -29.18
N SER A 539 1.61 24.52 -29.53
CA SER A 539 1.90 23.19 -30.09
C SER A 539 2.65 23.21 -31.43
N ASP A 540 2.59 24.33 -32.16
CA ASP A 540 3.35 24.55 -33.40
C ASP A 540 4.80 25.04 -33.16
N GLY A 541 5.22 25.17 -31.89
CA GLY A 541 6.52 25.66 -31.46
C GLY A 541 6.68 27.18 -31.51
N SER A 542 5.63 27.92 -31.89
CA SER A 542 5.67 29.39 -31.85
C SER A 542 5.59 29.90 -30.41
N MET A 543 6.08 31.13 -30.20
CA MET A 543 6.20 31.72 -28.85
C MET A 543 5.62 33.14 -28.80
N VAL A 544 5.06 33.51 -27.66
CA VAL A 544 4.59 34.85 -27.32
C VAL A 544 5.15 35.25 -25.96
N ALA A 545 5.78 36.43 -25.88
CA ALA A 545 6.31 36.93 -24.61
C ALA A 545 5.17 37.40 -23.69
N VAL A 546 5.31 37.11 -22.40
CA VAL A 546 4.39 37.55 -21.35
C VAL A 546 5.07 38.65 -20.53
N PRO A 547 4.44 39.82 -20.33
CA PRO A 547 4.98 40.89 -19.50
C PRO A 547 4.94 40.51 -18.00
N ALA A 548 5.39 41.41 -17.12
CA ALA A 548 5.17 41.25 -15.69
C ALA A 548 3.68 41.14 -15.38
N LEU A 549 3.31 40.17 -14.54
CA LEU A 549 1.94 40.01 -14.07
C LEU A 549 1.66 41.00 -12.93
N ALA A 550 0.39 41.32 -12.71
CA ALA A 550 0.01 42.22 -11.64
C ALA A 550 0.09 41.51 -10.28
N ASN A 551 0.95 42.01 -9.40
CA ASN A 551 1.23 41.39 -8.09
C ASN A 551 0.02 41.31 -7.16
N ASP A 552 -1.04 42.07 -7.42
CA ASP A 552 -2.29 42.01 -6.66
C ASP A 552 -3.24 40.90 -7.16
N GLY A 553 -2.74 40.02 -8.03
CA GLY A 553 -3.51 38.96 -8.67
C GLY A 553 -4.48 39.46 -9.73
N SER A 554 -4.46 40.75 -10.10
CA SER A 554 -5.36 41.26 -11.13
C SER A 554 -4.99 40.77 -12.55
N ALA A 555 -6.01 40.66 -13.40
CA ALA A 555 -5.91 40.09 -14.74
C ALA A 555 -4.81 40.76 -15.60
N THR A 556 -3.87 39.96 -16.09
CA THR A 556 -2.90 40.36 -17.11
C THR A 556 -3.25 39.72 -18.44
N VAL A 557 -3.65 40.56 -19.41
CA VAL A 557 -4.13 40.10 -20.71
C VAL A 557 -3.01 40.07 -21.74
N VAL A 558 -2.78 38.91 -22.35
CA VAL A 558 -1.83 38.69 -23.45
C VAL A 558 -2.61 38.38 -24.72
N THR A 559 -2.47 39.23 -25.74
CA THR A 559 -3.13 39.03 -27.05
C THR A 559 -2.10 38.71 -28.13
N PHE A 560 -2.49 37.88 -29.09
CA PHE A 560 -1.66 37.46 -30.21
C PHE A 560 -2.53 37.16 -31.44
N PRO A 561 -1.94 37.08 -32.66
CA PRO A 561 -2.69 36.63 -33.83
C PRO A 561 -3.35 35.29 -33.56
N ARG A 562 -4.62 35.14 -33.92
CA ARG A 562 -5.44 33.92 -33.72
C ARG A 562 -4.69 32.66 -34.14
N ARG A 563 -4.69 31.65 -33.28
CA ARG A 563 -3.93 30.39 -33.43
C ARG A 563 -4.83 29.20 -33.16
N THR A 564 -4.56 28.11 -33.86
CA THR A 564 -5.08 26.79 -33.52
C THR A 564 -3.99 26.02 -32.78
N THR A 565 -4.25 25.59 -31.55
CA THR A 565 -3.25 24.92 -30.71
C THR A 565 -3.87 23.76 -29.95
N SER A 566 -3.13 22.65 -29.83
CA SER A 566 -3.53 21.51 -28.97
C SER A 566 -2.86 21.55 -27.60
N SER A 567 -1.83 22.36 -27.43
CA SER A 567 -1.18 22.62 -26.14
C SER A 567 -0.70 24.05 -26.01
N LEU A 568 -0.56 24.53 -24.77
CA LEU A 568 -0.05 25.84 -24.43
C LEU A 568 0.80 25.71 -23.16
N ARG A 569 2.09 26.03 -23.24
CA ARG A 569 2.98 26.07 -22.08
C ARG A 569 3.33 27.51 -21.71
N PHE A 570 3.02 27.92 -20.48
CA PHE A 570 3.55 29.12 -19.87
C PHE A 570 4.83 28.80 -19.11
N THR A 571 5.94 29.42 -19.48
CA THR A 571 7.23 29.30 -18.79
C THR A 571 7.61 30.63 -18.17
N VAL A 572 7.85 30.64 -16.87
CA VAL A 572 8.30 31.82 -16.12
C VAL A 572 9.76 32.11 -16.50
N THR A 573 10.06 33.35 -16.91
CA THR A 573 11.42 33.77 -17.27
C THR A 573 12.05 34.68 -16.23
N SER A 574 11.26 35.32 -15.37
CA SER A 574 11.76 36.15 -14.26
C SER A 574 10.70 36.34 -13.17
N VAL A 575 11.14 36.47 -11.92
CA VAL A 575 10.31 36.66 -10.72
C VAL A 575 10.88 37.75 -9.83
N SER A 576 10.12 38.21 -8.84
CA SER A 576 10.62 39.16 -7.84
C SER A 576 11.73 38.54 -6.97
N GLY A 577 12.54 39.38 -6.33
CA GLY A 577 13.65 38.91 -5.49
C GLY A 577 13.21 38.22 -4.18
N THR A 578 11.93 38.23 -3.86
CA THR A 578 11.34 37.62 -2.66
C THR A 578 10.55 36.34 -2.95
N THR A 579 10.51 35.92 -4.23
CA THR A 579 9.69 34.78 -4.66
C THR A 579 10.34 33.47 -4.27
N TRP A 580 9.63 32.65 -3.50
CA TRP A 580 10.06 31.31 -3.10
C TRP A 580 9.37 30.23 -3.93
N ASN A 581 8.06 30.37 -4.12
CA ASN A 581 7.24 29.49 -4.96
C ASN A 581 6.56 30.34 -6.03
N VAL A 582 7.03 30.30 -7.27
CA VAL A 582 6.33 30.98 -8.36
C VAL A 582 5.07 30.21 -8.77
N GLY A 583 4.02 30.91 -9.21
CA GLY A 583 2.78 30.24 -9.59
C GLY A 583 1.79 31.15 -10.31
N LEU A 584 0.55 30.68 -10.42
CA LEU A 584 -0.58 31.43 -10.97
C LEU A 584 -1.83 31.12 -10.15
N ALA A 585 -2.63 32.14 -9.84
CA ALA A 585 -3.98 31.92 -9.35
C ALA A 585 -4.85 31.29 -10.45
N GLU A 586 -4.77 31.80 -11.67
CA GLU A 586 -5.59 31.31 -12.79
C GLU A 586 -4.94 31.63 -14.16
N ILE A 587 -5.16 30.76 -15.14
CA ILE A 587 -4.89 30.97 -16.57
C ILE A 587 -6.15 30.69 -17.40
N GLN A 588 -6.56 31.68 -18.19
CA GLN A 588 -7.76 31.60 -19.03
C GLN A 588 -7.39 31.75 -20.50
N ALA A 589 -8.10 31.04 -21.37
CA ALA A 589 -7.84 31.04 -22.82
C ALA A 589 -9.12 31.31 -23.62
N TYR A 590 -9.07 32.25 -24.55
CA TYR A 590 -10.25 32.74 -25.26
C TYR A 590 -10.03 32.86 -26.77
N ASP A 591 -11.13 32.69 -27.52
CA ASP A 591 -11.30 33.13 -28.90
C ASP A 591 -12.18 34.39 -28.94
N SER A 592 -11.59 35.55 -29.21
CA SER A 592 -12.36 36.80 -29.24
C SER A 592 -13.41 36.87 -30.36
N GLN A 593 -13.44 35.91 -31.29
CA GLN A 593 -14.42 35.85 -32.38
C GLN A 593 -15.64 34.95 -32.11
N SER A 594 -15.64 34.14 -31.04
CA SER A 594 -16.81 33.35 -30.62
C SER A 594 -17.69 34.07 -29.59
N ASP A 595 -17.25 35.23 -29.12
CA ASP A 595 -18.05 36.16 -28.31
C ASP A 595 -18.98 36.95 -29.26
N PRO A 596 -20.32 36.95 -29.08
CA PRO A 596 -21.22 37.75 -29.90
C PRO A 596 -20.96 39.24 -29.62
N ASP A 597 -20.12 39.87 -30.43
CA ASP A 597 -19.82 41.31 -30.36
C ASP A 597 -21.12 42.13 -30.43
N PRO A 598 -21.38 43.06 -29.49
CA PRO A 598 -22.47 44.02 -29.60
C PRO A 598 -22.21 44.91 -30.82
N THR A 599 -23.06 44.77 -31.83
CA THR A 599 -23.06 45.58 -33.05
C THR A 599 -22.87 47.08 -32.77
N PRO A 600 -22.02 47.80 -33.53
CA PRO A 600 -21.79 49.23 -33.34
C PRO A 600 -23.07 50.05 -33.58
N ASP A 601 -23.45 50.86 -32.59
CA ASP A 601 -24.58 51.78 -32.64
C ASP A 601 -24.37 52.87 -33.72
N PRO A 602 -25.31 53.07 -34.67
CA PRO A 602 -25.21 54.13 -35.66
C PRO A 602 -25.37 55.53 -35.04
N THR A 603 -24.47 56.41 -35.44
CA THR A 603 -24.31 57.83 -35.09
C THR A 603 -25.62 58.63 -34.96
N PRO A 604 -25.78 59.49 -33.92
CA PRO A 604 -27.04 60.19 -33.64
C PRO A 604 -27.30 61.32 -34.65
N THR A 605 -28.55 61.39 -35.12
CA THR A 605 -29.08 62.52 -35.90
C THR A 605 -29.78 63.49 -34.94
N PRO A 606 -29.57 64.82 -35.02
CA PRO A 606 -30.14 65.77 -34.06
C PRO A 606 -31.54 66.24 -34.48
N ASP A 607 -32.53 66.19 -33.59
CA ASP A 607 -33.77 66.97 -33.70
C ASP A 607 -34.48 67.11 -32.32
N PRO A 608 -35.53 67.95 -32.17
CA PRO A 608 -35.46 69.33 -31.72
C PRO A 608 -36.03 69.55 -30.29
N THR A 609 -35.88 70.80 -29.84
CA THR A 609 -36.24 71.42 -28.55
C THR A 609 -37.68 71.17 -28.05
N PRO A 610 -37.92 71.22 -26.72
CA PRO A 610 -39.05 70.60 -26.04
C PRO A 610 -40.29 71.52 -25.95
N THR A 611 -41.47 70.90 -25.88
CA THR A 611 -42.73 71.53 -25.45
C THR A 611 -43.20 70.86 -24.15
N PRO A 612 -43.60 71.60 -23.11
CA PRO A 612 -43.84 71.04 -21.77
C PRO A 612 -45.29 70.59 -21.54
N ASP A 613 -45.44 69.79 -20.46
CA ASP A 613 -46.65 69.44 -19.68
C ASP A 613 -47.20 68.00 -19.92
N PRO A 614 -47.77 67.27 -18.93
CA PRO A 614 -48.00 67.58 -17.51
C PRO A 614 -47.43 66.56 -16.50
N THR A 615 -47.55 66.98 -15.25
CA THR A 615 -47.12 66.40 -13.97
C THR A 615 -47.31 64.87 -13.83
N PRO A 616 -46.32 64.13 -13.26
CA PRO A 616 -46.37 62.68 -13.16
C PRO A 616 -47.41 62.20 -12.15
N THR A 617 -48.22 61.25 -12.60
CA THR A 617 -48.95 60.32 -11.72
C THR A 617 -48.01 59.15 -11.44
N PRO A 618 -47.89 58.62 -10.21
CA PRO A 618 -47.00 57.49 -9.93
C PRO A 618 -47.52 56.24 -10.64
N ASP A 619 -46.78 55.76 -11.63
CA ASP A 619 -46.98 54.46 -12.28
C ASP A 619 -46.13 53.40 -11.54
N PRO A 620 -46.62 52.16 -11.40
CA PRO A 620 -46.03 51.15 -10.56
C PRO A 620 -44.67 50.69 -11.10
N THR A 621 -43.77 50.49 -10.17
CA THR A 621 -42.41 49.97 -10.34
C THR A 621 -42.36 48.74 -11.27
N PRO A 622 -41.33 48.65 -12.15
CA PRO A 622 -41.14 47.51 -13.03
C PRO A 622 -40.89 46.23 -12.23
N THR A 623 -41.61 45.17 -12.61
CA THR A 623 -41.41 43.82 -12.11
C THR A 623 -40.01 43.33 -12.52
N PRO A 624 -39.16 42.87 -11.57
CA PRO A 624 -37.88 42.25 -11.89
C PRO A 624 -38.07 41.01 -12.77
N ASP A 625 -37.19 40.87 -13.75
CA ASP A 625 -36.93 39.66 -14.53
C ASP A 625 -36.55 38.53 -13.54
N PRO A 626 -37.10 37.29 -13.66
CA PRO A 626 -36.76 36.20 -12.76
C PRO A 626 -35.27 35.84 -12.89
N THR A 627 -34.52 36.25 -11.88
CA THR A 627 -33.19 35.75 -11.52
C THR A 627 -33.21 34.22 -11.50
N PRO A 628 -32.12 33.53 -11.93
CA PRO A 628 -31.99 32.09 -11.75
C PRO A 628 -32.30 31.73 -10.29
N ASP A 629 -33.25 30.83 -10.11
CA ASP A 629 -33.64 30.29 -8.82
C ASP A 629 -32.38 29.65 -8.19
N PRO A 630 -31.91 30.10 -7.00
CA PRO A 630 -30.87 29.38 -6.31
C PRO A 630 -31.42 27.98 -6.04
N THR A 631 -30.78 26.97 -6.63
CA THR A 631 -31.06 25.58 -6.36
C THR A 631 -31.19 25.42 -4.84
N PRO A 632 -32.34 24.97 -4.31
CA PRO A 632 -32.53 24.83 -2.88
C PRO A 632 -31.39 23.98 -2.30
N ASP A 633 -30.74 24.49 -1.26
CA ASP A 633 -29.84 23.66 -0.45
C ASP A 633 -30.65 22.42 -0.01
N PRO A 634 -30.22 21.19 -0.36
CA PRO A 634 -30.95 19.97 -0.05
C PRO A 634 -31.13 19.72 1.47
N THR A 635 -30.52 20.54 2.33
CA THR A 635 -30.67 20.51 3.79
C THR A 635 -31.74 21.46 4.34
N GLY A 636 -32.28 22.38 3.53
CA GLY A 636 -33.27 23.37 3.97
C GLY A 636 -32.73 24.51 4.88
N ASN A 637 -31.42 24.57 5.14
CA ASN A 637 -30.78 25.65 5.89
C ASN A 637 -30.45 26.84 4.99
N VAL A 638 -31.28 27.88 5.01
CA VAL A 638 -31.07 29.07 4.16
C VAL A 638 -29.96 30.00 4.67
N ALA A 639 -29.40 29.77 5.87
CA ALA A 639 -28.33 30.62 6.42
C ALA A 639 -27.03 30.54 5.60
N ARG A 640 -26.72 29.39 5.00
CA ARG A 640 -25.53 29.16 4.15
C ARG A 640 -25.51 30.03 2.88
N GLY A 641 -26.69 30.45 2.41
CA GLY A 641 -26.84 31.38 1.30
C GLY A 641 -26.82 32.86 1.71
N ALA A 642 -26.59 33.18 2.98
CA ALA A 642 -26.56 34.55 3.48
C ALA A 642 -25.13 35.11 3.48
N SER A 643 -24.99 36.39 3.16
CA SER A 643 -23.79 37.14 3.57
C SER A 643 -23.86 37.43 5.08
N ALA A 644 -22.79 37.16 5.82
CA ALA A 644 -22.72 37.39 7.25
C ALA A 644 -21.74 38.53 7.59
N ARG A 645 -22.12 39.38 8.55
CA ARG A 645 -21.25 40.41 9.14
C ARG A 645 -21.51 40.53 10.63
N ALA A 646 -20.53 41.02 11.39
CA ALA A 646 -20.64 41.14 12.83
C ALA A 646 -20.18 42.51 13.36
N SER A 647 -20.45 42.76 14.64
CA SER A 647 -20.02 43.96 15.37
C SER A 647 -18.50 44.07 15.53
N SER A 648 -17.82 42.95 15.70
CA SER A 648 -16.37 42.75 15.58
C SER A 648 -16.09 41.27 15.31
N GLN A 649 -14.85 40.96 14.94
CA GLN A 649 -14.38 39.62 14.58
C GLN A 649 -12.94 39.49 15.09
N ALA A 650 -12.64 38.40 15.82
CA ALA A 650 -11.26 38.03 16.11
C ALA A 650 -10.61 37.45 14.85
N ALA A 651 -9.29 37.62 14.70
CA ALA A 651 -8.57 37.13 13.54
C ALA A 651 -8.73 35.61 13.41
N GLY A 652 -9.23 35.11 12.26
CA GLY A 652 -9.53 33.69 12.05
C GLY A 652 -10.89 33.23 12.58
N GLN A 653 -11.73 34.13 13.12
CA GLN A 653 -13.05 33.83 13.69
C GLN A 653 -14.11 34.78 13.11
N GLU A 654 -14.13 34.94 11.79
CA GLU A 654 -14.98 35.91 11.09
C GLU A 654 -16.47 35.52 11.09
N ALA A 655 -17.35 36.48 10.83
CA ALA A 655 -18.81 36.28 10.86
C ALA A 655 -19.33 35.19 9.91
N VAL A 656 -18.60 34.93 8.82
CA VAL A 656 -18.97 33.92 7.81
C VAL A 656 -18.82 32.50 8.35
N LYS A 657 -18.01 32.30 9.40
CA LYS A 657 -17.83 31.01 10.04
C LYS A 657 -19.10 30.52 10.74
N ALA A 658 -19.88 31.43 11.33
CA ALA A 658 -21.15 31.07 11.93
C ALA A 658 -22.28 30.71 10.93
N VAL A 659 -22.01 30.64 9.61
CA VAL A 659 -22.99 30.18 8.62
C VAL A 659 -22.40 29.18 7.62
N ASP A 660 -21.20 28.67 7.87
CA ASP A 660 -20.54 27.72 6.99
C ASP A 660 -21.09 26.29 7.15
N GLY A 661 -21.91 26.08 8.19
CA GLY A 661 -22.54 24.81 8.48
C GLY A 661 -21.68 23.84 9.27
N VAL A 662 -20.56 24.31 9.81
CA VAL A 662 -19.72 23.60 10.78
C VAL A 662 -20.18 23.99 12.19
N VAL A 663 -20.68 23.02 12.95
CA VAL A 663 -21.02 23.22 14.37
C VAL A 663 -19.80 22.84 15.21
N ASP A 664 -18.76 23.66 15.16
CA ASP A 664 -17.52 23.50 15.93
C ASP A 664 -16.99 24.88 16.38
N GLY A 665 -16.14 24.89 17.39
CA GLY A 665 -15.58 26.11 17.97
C GLY A 665 -14.57 25.82 19.08
N TYR A 666 -13.94 26.84 19.65
CA TYR A 666 -12.95 26.65 20.73
C TYR A 666 -13.60 25.88 21.90
N PRO A 667 -12.97 24.79 22.42
CA PRO A 667 -11.56 24.42 22.28
C PRO A 667 -11.20 23.45 21.14
N GLY A 668 -12.16 23.06 20.29
CA GLY A 668 -11.93 22.25 19.07
C GLY A 668 -11.28 23.08 17.97
N ASP A 669 -11.96 23.29 16.84
CA ASP A 669 -11.49 24.22 15.82
C ASP A 669 -11.96 25.66 16.12
N TRP A 670 -11.07 26.44 16.74
CA TRP A 670 -11.34 27.86 16.98
C TRP A 670 -11.49 28.67 15.68
N SER A 671 -11.07 28.16 14.52
CA SER A 671 -11.20 28.85 13.23
C SER A 671 -12.53 28.59 12.50
N ALA A 672 -13.38 27.71 13.05
CA ALA A 672 -14.70 27.37 12.53
C ALA A 672 -15.85 28.13 13.23
N GLU A 673 -15.55 29.04 14.16
CA GLU A 673 -16.57 29.82 14.89
C GLU A 673 -16.48 31.32 14.58
N TRP A 674 -17.57 32.05 14.79
CA TRP A 674 -17.49 33.51 14.91
C TRP A 674 -17.22 33.90 16.37
N ALA A 675 -16.25 34.78 16.61
CA ALA A 675 -16.02 35.41 17.91
C ALA A 675 -15.82 36.92 17.79
N ALA A 676 -16.51 37.70 18.63
CA ALA A 676 -16.39 39.15 18.69
C ALA A 676 -15.21 39.56 19.58
N GLU A 677 -14.14 40.08 18.97
CA GLU A 677 -12.93 40.51 19.69
C GLU A 677 -13.25 41.59 20.76
N GLY A 678 -13.04 41.24 22.02
CA GLY A 678 -13.19 42.12 23.19
C GLY A 678 -14.62 42.58 23.49
N GLN A 679 -15.63 41.85 23.02
CA GLN A 679 -17.04 42.21 23.19
C GLN A 679 -17.83 41.15 23.97
N GLY A 680 -18.83 41.63 24.72
CA GLY A 680 -19.81 40.82 25.47
C GLY A 680 -21.25 41.27 25.13
N PRO A 681 -22.08 41.66 26.10
CA PRO A 681 -23.43 42.16 25.82
C PRO A 681 -23.41 43.35 24.85
N GLY A 682 -24.17 43.26 23.76
CA GLY A 682 -24.24 44.25 22.69
C GLY A 682 -23.52 43.84 21.39
N ALA A 683 -22.70 42.77 21.42
CA ALA A 683 -22.17 42.18 20.20
C ALA A 683 -23.32 41.64 19.34
N TRP A 684 -23.14 41.69 18.01
CA TRP A 684 -24.17 41.23 17.09
C TRP A 684 -23.59 40.55 15.85
N LEU A 685 -24.36 39.59 15.32
CA LEU A 685 -24.14 38.91 14.04
C LEU A 685 -25.37 39.17 13.15
N GLU A 686 -25.16 39.55 11.90
CA GLU A 686 -26.23 39.86 10.95
C GLU A 686 -26.07 39.09 9.65
N LEU A 687 -27.12 38.35 9.30
CA LEU A 687 -27.30 37.66 8.03
C LEU A 687 -28.09 38.54 7.07
N SER A 688 -27.65 38.62 5.81
CA SER A 688 -28.35 39.32 4.73
C SER A 688 -28.45 38.42 3.51
N TRP A 689 -29.66 38.27 2.97
CA TRP A 689 -29.92 37.47 1.78
C TRP A 689 -30.17 38.35 0.56
N ALA A 690 -29.67 37.92 -0.61
CA ALA A 690 -29.91 38.62 -1.87
C ALA A 690 -31.40 38.61 -2.27
N ALA A 691 -32.12 37.55 -1.90
CA ALA A 691 -33.58 37.44 -2.02
C ALA A 691 -34.20 37.17 -0.64
N PRO A 692 -35.37 37.77 -0.29
CA PRO A 692 -36.02 37.53 0.99
C PRO A 692 -36.32 36.03 1.20
N GLN A 693 -35.96 35.51 2.37
CA GLN A 693 -36.19 34.13 2.76
C GLN A 693 -37.44 34.02 3.61
N VAL A 694 -38.18 32.93 3.44
CA VAL A 694 -39.23 32.56 4.40
C VAL A 694 -38.60 31.69 5.46
N ILE A 695 -38.79 32.02 6.74
CA ILE A 695 -38.24 31.27 7.88
C ILE A 695 -39.22 31.29 9.06
N ASP A 696 -39.21 30.24 9.88
CA ASP A 696 -39.98 30.14 11.12
C ASP A 696 -39.19 29.53 12.29
N ARG A 697 -37.96 29.08 12.02
CA ARG A 697 -37.08 28.44 12.99
C ARG A 697 -35.63 28.91 12.78
N ILE A 698 -35.00 29.35 13.86
CA ILE A 698 -33.55 29.58 13.94
C ILE A 698 -32.94 28.58 14.91
N VAL A 699 -31.77 28.05 14.58
CA VAL A 699 -30.98 27.20 15.49
C VAL A 699 -29.66 27.91 15.75
N LEU A 700 -29.34 28.13 17.01
CA LEU A 700 -28.12 28.81 17.47
C LEU A 700 -27.27 27.84 18.26
N PHE A 701 -25.97 27.82 17.98
CA PHE A 701 -24.99 27.01 18.69
C PHE A 701 -24.02 27.97 19.40
N ASP A 702 -23.95 27.84 20.73
CA ASP A 702 -22.95 28.60 21.50
C ASP A 702 -21.54 28.06 21.20
N ARG A 703 -20.52 28.79 21.63
CA ARG A 703 -19.14 28.30 21.56
C ARG A 703 -18.94 27.20 22.62
N PRO A 704 -18.36 26.03 22.30
CA PRO A 704 -18.31 24.86 23.19
C PRO A 704 -17.22 24.97 24.28
N ASN A 705 -17.05 26.13 24.93
CA ASN A 705 -16.11 26.30 26.04
C ASN A 705 -16.76 26.75 27.35
N GLY A 706 -16.15 26.37 28.47
CA GLY A 706 -16.64 26.65 29.82
C GLY A 706 -16.62 28.13 30.25
N SER A 707 -16.12 29.04 29.41
CA SER A 707 -15.81 30.43 29.80
C SER A 707 -16.73 31.45 29.13
N ASP A 708 -17.22 31.19 27.90
CA ASP A 708 -17.84 32.19 27.03
C ASP A 708 -19.32 31.88 26.71
N GLN A 709 -20.19 31.75 27.71
CA GLN A 709 -21.62 31.45 27.51
C GLN A 709 -22.45 32.66 27.08
N VAL A 710 -23.29 32.51 26.06
CA VAL A 710 -24.40 33.44 25.78
C VAL A 710 -25.60 33.11 26.67
N LEU A 711 -25.93 33.99 27.62
CA LEU A 711 -27.07 33.82 28.54
C LEU A 711 -28.39 34.40 28.01
N GLY A 712 -28.36 35.09 26.88
CA GLY A 712 -29.56 35.57 26.21
C GLY A 712 -29.25 36.54 25.08
N GLY A 713 -30.18 36.65 24.13
CA GLY A 713 -30.07 37.54 22.99
C GLY A 713 -31.41 37.95 22.39
N THR A 714 -31.38 38.63 21.24
CA THR A 714 -32.57 39.04 20.50
C THR A 714 -32.31 38.92 19.01
N LEU A 715 -33.19 38.19 18.30
CA LEU A 715 -33.26 38.17 16.85
C LEU A 715 -34.09 39.36 16.37
N THR A 716 -33.55 40.18 15.47
CA THR A 716 -34.23 41.31 14.82
C THR A 716 -34.33 41.04 13.32
N PHE A 717 -35.54 41.08 12.78
CA PHE A 717 -35.80 40.80 11.37
C PHE A 717 -35.84 42.10 10.55
N SER A 718 -35.77 41.99 9.22
CA SER A 718 -35.79 43.14 8.29
C SER A 718 -37.03 44.04 8.41
N ASP A 719 -38.15 43.54 8.94
CA ASP A 719 -39.38 44.32 9.21
C ASP A 719 -39.35 45.05 10.56
N GLY A 720 -38.25 44.93 11.32
CA GLY A 720 -38.05 45.52 12.64
C GLY A 720 -38.69 44.73 13.79
N SER A 721 -39.34 43.60 13.50
CA SER A 721 -39.86 42.72 14.54
C SER A 721 -38.73 42.01 15.29
N MET A 722 -38.98 41.64 16.55
CA MET A 722 -37.97 41.01 17.41
C MET A 722 -38.49 39.73 18.04
N VAL A 723 -37.59 38.77 18.25
CA VAL A 723 -37.82 37.51 18.98
C VAL A 723 -36.72 37.36 20.03
N ALA A 724 -37.10 37.12 21.28
CA ALA A 724 -36.13 36.90 22.35
C ALA A 724 -35.46 35.52 22.19
N VAL A 725 -34.15 35.47 22.44
CA VAL A 725 -33.36 34.24 22.46
C VAL A 725 -33.04 33.91 23.91
N PRO A 726 -33.32 32.67 24.38
CA PRO A 726 -32.97 32.23 25.73
C PRO A 726 -31.45 32.07 25.90
N ALA A 727 -31.00 31.64 27.07
CA ALA A 727 -29.61 31.21 27.25
C ALA A 727 -29.31 30.08 26.27
N LEU A 728 -28.16 30.17 25.60
CA LEU A 728 -27.65 29.11 24.74
C LEU A 728 -26.98 28.04 25.60
N ALA A 729 -26.93 26.82 25.08
CA ALA A 729 -26.29 25.70 25.77
C ALA A 729 -24.77 25.85 25.69
N ASN A 730 -24.11 25.98 26.85
CA ASN A 730 -22.67 26.25 26.95
C ASN A 730 -21.78 25.12 26.41
N ASP A 731 -22.35 23.94 26.18
CA ASP A 731 -21.68 22.80 25.56
C ASP A 731 -21.70 22.89 24.02
N GLY A 732 -22.19 24.00 23.46
CA GLY A 732 -22.35 24.21 22.03
C GLY A 732 -23.53 23.46 21.42
N SER A 733 -24.38 22.79 22.21
CA SER A 733 -25.55 22.10 21.67
C SER A 733 -26.64 23.05 21.16
N ALA A 734 -27.43 22.56 20.21
CA ALA A 734 -28.43 23.33 19.48
C ALA A 734 -29.47 23.99 20.40
N THR A 735 -29.58 25.32 20.31
CA THR A 735 -30.68 26.07 20.92
C THR A 735 -31.67 26.50 19.82
N VAL A 736 -32.85 25.90 19.84
CA VAL A 736 -33.88 26.14 18.82
C VAL A 736 -34.81 27.29 19.23
N VAL A 737 -34.93 28.29 18.36
CA VAL A 737 -35.83 29.43 18.51
C VAL A 737 -36.88 29.39 17.40
N THR A 738 -38.11 29.06 17.75
CA THR A 738 -39.25 29.05 16.82
C THR A 738 -40.09 30.32 16.95
N PHE A 739 -40.62 30.83 15.85
CA PHE A 739 -41.50 32.00 15.80
C PHE A 739 -42.51 31.87 14.65
N PRO A 740 -43.59 32.68 14.64
CA PRO A 740 -44.50 32.69 13.50
C PRO A 740 -43.74 32.95 12.20
N ARG A 741 -44.01 32.14 11.17
CA ARG A 741 -43.39 32.20 9.83
C ARG A 741 -43.31 33.63 9.30
N ARG A 742 -42.13 34.01 8.82
CA ARG A 742 -41.77 35.37 8.40
C ARG A 742 -41.04 35.34 7.08
N THR A 743 -41.28 36.35 6.26
CA THR A 743 -40.45 36.65 5.11
C THR A 743 -39.48 37.76 5.50
N THR A 744 -38.18 37.52 5.39
CA THR A 744 -37.16 38.48 5.81
C THR A 744 -35.98 38.52 4.84
N SER A 745 -35.42 39.71 4.61
CA SER A 745 -34.18 39.87 3.83
C SER A 745 -32.94 40.02 4.72
N SER A 746 -33.11 40.18 6.03
CA SER A 746 -32.01 40.21 6.99
C SER A 746 -32.44 39.75 8.39
N LEU A 747 -31.51 39.13 9.09
CA LEU A 747 -31.68 38.64 10.46
C LEU A 747 -30.46 39.07 11.27
N ARG A 748 -30.66 39.85 12.33
CA ARG A 748 -29.60 40.20 13.27
C ARG A 748 -29.81 39.53 14.62
N PHE A 749 -28.86 38.72 15.05
CA PHE A 749 -28.75 38.25 16.42
C PHE A 749 -27.92 39.24 17.24
N THR A 750 -28.51 39.82 18.29
CA THR A 750 -27.82 40.70 19.22
C THR A 750 -27.75 40.05 20.59
N VAL A 751 -26.55 39.90 21.14
CA VAL A 751 -26.35 39.32 22.48
C VAL A 751 -26.76 40.32 23.55
N THR A 752 -27.63 39.92 24.49
CA THR A 752 -28.12 40.80 25.56
C THR A 752 -27.48 40.50 26.91
N SER A 753 -26.94 39.29 27.11
CA SER A 753 -26.27 38.88 28.35
C SER A 753 -25.33 37.70 28.11
N VAL A 754 -24.22 37.65 28.86
CA VAL A 754 -23.20 36.59 28.81
C VAL A 754 -22.79 36.17 30.23
N SER A 755 -22.06 35.07 30.37
CA SER A 755 -21.53 34.64 31.68
C SER A 755 -20.45 35.61 32.21
N GLY A 756 -20.17 35.53 33.52
CA GLY A 756 -19.20 36.43 34.16
C GLY A 756 -17.74 36.21 33.74
N THR A 757 -17.47 35.13 33.01
CA THR A 757 -16.14 34.76 32.51
C THR A 757 -15.96 35.06 31.02
N THR A 758 -17.00 35.57 30.34
CA THR A 758 -16.96 35.78 28.88
C THR A 758 -16.07 36.95 28.50
N TRP A 759 -15.04 36.69 27.70
CA TRP A 759 -14.15 37.73 27.17
C TRP A 759 -14.47 38.10 25.72
N ASN A 760 -14.70 37.09 24.87
CA ASN A 760 -15.13 37.23 23.49
C ASN A 760 -16.43 36.46 23.30
N VAL A 761 -17.55 37.15 23.11
CA VAL A 761 -18.81 36.47 22.82
C VAL A 761 -18.89 36.06 21.35
N GLY A 762 -19.55 34.94 21.04
CA GLY A 762 -19.64 34.45 19.67
C GLY A 762 -20.67 33.35 19.48
N LEU A 763 -20.63 32.70 18.33
CA LEU A 763 -21.44 31.52 17.98
C LEU A 763 -20.58 30.55 17.20
N ALA A 764 -20.74 29.25 17.48
CA ALA A 764 -20.21 28.21 16.60
C ALA A 764 -20.96 28.23 15.26
N GLU A 765 -22.30 28.31 15.28
CA GLU A 765 -23.12 28.31 14.06
C GLU A 765 -24.50 28.96 14.30
N ILE A 766 -25.07 29.57 13.26
CA ILE A 766 -26.47 30.00 13.19
C ILE A 766 -27.14 29.46 11.92
N GLN A 767 -28.22 28.70 12.09
CA GLN A 767 -28.98 28.09 11.00
C GLN A 767 -30.39 28.66 10.91
N ALA A 768 -30.96 28.71 9.71
CA ALA A 768 -32.27 29.28 9.44
C ALA A 768 -33.13 28.37 8.55
N TYR A 769 -34.37 28.09 8.97
CA TYR A 769 -35.24 27.10 8.33
C TYR A 769 -36.67 27.61 8.14
N ASP A 770 -37.34 27.08 7.12
CA ASP A 770 -38.79 27.10 6.93
C ASP A 770 -39.36 25.70 7.14
N SER A 771 -40.05 25.47 8.26
CA SER A 771 -40.60 24.16 8.61
C SER A 771 -41.70 23.66 7.66
N GLN A 772 -42.18 24.49 6.72
CA GLN A 772 -43.18 24.10 5.71
C GLN A 772 -42.59 23.65 4.37
N SER A 773 -41.32 23.94 4.09
CA SER A 773 -40.58 23.36 2.96
C SER A 773 -39.84 22.06 3.33
N ASP A 774 -39.88 21.70 4.62
CA ASP A 774 -39.50 20.40 5.16
C ASP A 774 -40.65 19.40 4.89
N PRO A 775 -40.45 18.27 4.19
CA PRO A 775 -41.51 17.29 3.97
C PRO A 775 -41.84 16.59 5.30
N GLY A 776 -42.72 17.21 6.08
CA GLY A 776 -43.08 16.73 7.42
C GLY A 776 -43.79 15.36 7.44
N PRO A 777 -43.72 14.65 8.58
CA PRO A 777 -44.24 13.30 8.73
C PRO A 777 -45.77 13.31 8.73
N THR A 778 -46.38 12.45 7.90
CA THR A 778 -47.83 12.26 7.90
C THR A 778 -48.26 11.40 9.12
N PRO A 779 -49.34 11.75 9.84
CA PRO A 779 -49.80 10.97 10.99
C PRO A 779 -50.51 9.68 10.54
N ASP A 780 -50.18 8.58 11.23
CA ASP A 780 -50.71 7.22 11.03
C ASP A 780 -52.26 7.14 11.14
N PRO A 781 -52.98 6.55 10.17
CA PRO A 781 -54.43 6.36 10.25
C PRO A 781 -54.80 5.03 10.94
N THR A 782 -55.76 5.13 11.86
CA THR A 782 -56.45 4.00 12.52
C THR A 782 -57.28 3.18 11.51
N PRO A 783 -57.42 1.84 11.64
CA PRO A 783 -57.88 0.98 10.54
C PRO A 783 -59.40 0.94 10.38
N THR A 784 -59.89 0.87 9.14
CA THR A 784 -61.22 0.34 8.77
C THR A 784 -61.22 -0.04 7.27
N PRO A 785 -62.11 -0.94 6.80
CA PRO A 785 -61.74 -2.07 5.97
C PRO A 785 -62.05 -1.90 4.48
N ASP A 786 -61.26 -2.67 3.71
CA ASP A 786 -61.43 -3.20 2.35
C ASP A 786 -62.77 -2.92 1.61
N PRO A 787 -62.67 -2.49 0.34
CA PRO A 787 -63.37 -3.20 -0.72
C PRO A 787 -62.49 -3.48 -1.95
N THR A 788 -62.11 -4.75 -2.10
CA THR A 788 -62.32 -5.70 -3.23
C THR A 788 -62.45 -5.13 -4.67
N PRO A 789 -61.83 -5.78 -5.69
CA PRO A 789 -61.25 -5.09 -6.85
C PRO A 789 -62.03 -5.27 -8.18
N THR A 790 -61.33 -4.97 -9.29
CA THR A 790 -61.50 -5.35 -10.73
C THR A 790 -62.33 -4.44 -11.66
N PRO A 791 -62.07 -4.41 -13.00
CA PRO A 791 -60.80 -4.48 -13.77
C PRO A 791 -60.72 -3.44 -14.92
N ASP A 792 -59.54 -3.21 -15.49
CA ASP A 792 -59.36 -2.73 -16.88
C ASP A 792 -58.14 -3.45 -17.52
N PRO A 793 -57.93 -3.44 -18.85
CA PRO A 793 -57.73 -4.64 -19.64
C PRO A 793 -56.27 -4.83 -20.10
N THR A 794 -56.11 -6.01 -20.66
CA THR A 794 -54.99 -6.75 -21.27
C THR A 794 -53.98 -5.93 -22.13
N PRO A 795 -52.71 -6.35 -22.18
CA PRO A 795 -51.55 -5.60 -22.70
C PRO A 795 -51.19 -5.94 -24.17
N ASP A 796 -50.26 -5.18 -24.77
CA ASP A 796 -49.23 -5.67 -25.71
C ASP A 796 -48.12 -4.59 -25.97
N PRO A 797 -46.96 -4.88 -26.59
CA PRO A 797 -45.72 -5.23 -25.91
C PRO A 797 -44.50 -4.32 -26.23
N THR A 798 -43.51 -4.43 -25.33
CA THR A 798 -42.04 -4.22 -25.36
C THR A 798 -41.34 -3.54 -26.55
N PRO A 799 -40.25 -2.80 -26.26
CA PRO A 799 -38.95 -3.19 -26.80
C PRO A 799 -37.87 -3.43 -25.72
N THR A 800 -37.01 -4.38 -26.07
CA THR A 800 -35.90 -5.05 -25.37
C THR A 800 -34.90 -4.14 -24.64
N PRO A 801 -34.38 -4.52 -23.45
CA PRO A 801 -33.15 -3.95 -22.90
C PRO A 801 -31.90 -4.69 -23.40
N ASP A 802 -30.88 -3.89 -23.70
CA ASP A 802 -29.48 -4.30 -23.94
C ASP A 802 -28.81 -4.65 -22.60
N PRO A 803 -27.86 -5.59 -22.52
CA PRO A 803 -27.31 -6.07 -21.26
C PRO A 803 -26.05 -5.28 -20.88
N THR A 804 -26.12 -4.55 -19.77
CA THR A 804 -24.93 -4.15 -19.00
C THR A 804 -24.96 -4.95 -17.70
N PRO A 805 -23.85 -5.56 -17.23
CA PRO A 805 -23.85 -6.37 -16.02
C PRO A 805 -24.15 -5.49 -14.79
N ASP A 806 -25.17 -5.90 -14.04
CA ASP A 806 -25.46 -5.45 -12.68
C ASP A 806 -24.29 -5.88 -11.77
N PRO A 807 -23.77 -5.04 -10.85
CA PRO A 807 -22.81 -5.49 -9.85
C PRO A 807 -23.42 -6.64 -9.05
N THR A 808 -22.73 -7.76 -9.03
CA THR A 808 -23.07 -8.96 -8.26
C THR A 808 -23.36 -8.58 -6.80
N PRO A 809 -24.50 -8.95 -6.20
CA PRO A 809 -24.74 -8.77 -4.78
C PRO A 809 -23.66 -9.48 -3.95
N ASP A 810 -23.18 -8.81 -2.90
CA ASP A 810 -22.24 -9.38 -1.93
C ASP A 810 -22.81 -10.69 -1.34
N PRO A 811 -22.10 -11.84 -1.45
CA PRO A 811 -22.57 -13.13 -0.93
C PRO A 811 -22.74 -13.19 0.60
N THR A 812 -22.30 -12.16 1.34
CA THR A 812 -22.49 -12.03 2.80
C THR A 812 -23.81 -11.36 3.21
N GLY A 813 -24.53 -10.74 2.26
CA GLY A 813 -25.73 -9.96 2.55
C GLY A 813 -25.48 -8.61 3.26
N ASN A 814 -24.21 -8.25 3.52
CA ASN A 814 -23.83 -6.94 4.05
C ASN A 814 -23.71 -5.92 2.91
N VAL A 815 -24.73 -5.09 2.70
CA VAL A 815 -24.72 -4.10 1.63
C VAL A 815 -23.82 -2.89 1.94
N ALA A 816 -23.32 -2.73 3.17
CA ALA A 816 -22.46 -1.61 3.55
C ALA A 816 -21.12 -1.60 2.80
N ARG A 817 -20.57 -2.78 2.44
CA ARG A 817 -19.32 -2.92 1.66
C ARG A 817 -19.41 -2.36 0.23
N GLY A 818 -20.62 -2.24 -0.30
CA GLY A 818 -20.89 -1.63 -1.60
C GLY A 818 -21.21 -0.12 -1.52
N ALA A 819 -21.16 0.48 -0.33
CA ALA A 819 -21.40 1.91 -0.14
C ALA A 819 -20.11 2.72 -0.28
N SER A 820 -20.21 3.95 -0.80
CA SER A 820 -19.20 4.96 -0.51
C SER A 820 -19.42 5.51 0.90
N ALA A 821 -18.33 5.60 1.68
CA ALA A 821 -18.36 6.11 3.04
C ALA A 821 -17.64 7.46 3.16
N ARG A 822 -18.24 8.39 3.88
CA ARG A 822 -17.64 9.67 4.27
C ARG A 822 -17.99 9.97 5.73
N ALA A 823 -17.19 10.81 6.38
CA ALA A 823 -17.39 11.14 7.78
C ALA A 823 -17.21 12.64 8.04
N SER A 824 -17.60 13.07 9.23
CA SER A 824 -17.41 14.44 9.72
C SER A 824 -15.94 14.85 9.86
N SER A 825 -15.07 13.90 10.19
CA SER A 825 -13.61 14.03 10.27
C SER A 825 -13.00 12.63 10.21
N GLN A 826 -11.71 12.54 9.89
CA GLN A 826 -10.95 11.30 9.75
C GLN A 826 -9.53 11.54 10.24
N ALA A 827 -9.06 10.77 11.22
CA ALA A 827 -7.64 10.75 11.57
C ALA A 827 -6.83 10.08 10.44
N ALA A 828 -5.60 10.52 10.22
CA ALA A 828 -4.74 9.98 9.15
C ALA A 828 -4.55 8.47 9.31
N GLY A 829 -4.94 7.66 8.33
CA GLY A 829 -4.94 6.20 8.40
C GLY A 829 -6.22 5.57 8.98
N GLN A 830 -7.19 6.37 9.41
CA GLN A 830 -8.47 5.94 10.02
C GLN A 830 -9.67 6.51 9.25
N GLU A 831 -9.65 6.38 7.92
CA GLU A 831 -10.64 6.99 7.03
C GLU A 831 -12.04 6.36 7.15
N ALA A 832 -13.08 7.08 6.70
CA ALA A 832 -14.46 6.61 6.79
C ALA A 832 -14.73 5.27 6.09
N VAL A 833 -13.95 4.96 5.05
CA VAL A 833 -14.04 3.70 4.29
C VAL A 833 -13.64 2.49 5.12
N LYS A 834 -12.85 2.68 6.19
CA LYS A 834 -12.42 1.62 7.10
C LYS A 834 -13.59 1.05 7.89
N ALA A 835 -14.58 1.87 8.25
CA ALA A 835 -15.78 1.38 8.92
C ALA A 835 -16.71 0.52 8.03
N VAL A 836 -16.40 0.30 6.75
CA VAL A 836 -17.20 -0.57 5.86
C VAL A 836 -16.35 -1.60 5.12
N ASP A 837 -15.08 -1.76 5.48
CA ASP A 837 -14.16 -2.69 4.81
C ASP A 837 -14.38 -4.15 5.25
N GLY A 838 -15.19 -4.36 6.30
CA GLY A 838 -15.53 -5.66 6.83
C GLY A 838 -14.58 -6.17 7.91
N VAL A 839 -13.65 -5.34 8.36
CA VAL A 839 -12.71 -5.62 9.45
C VAL A 839 -13.30 -5.09 10.76
N VAL A 840 -13.73 -6.00 11.62
CA VAL A 840 -14.18 -5.65 12.98
C VAL A 840 -12.96 -5.67 13.91
N ASP A 841 -12.07 -4.70 13.73
CA ASP A 841 -10.88 -4.42 14.56
C ASP A 841 -10.63 -2.89 14.63
N GLY A 842 -9.89 -2.44 15.65
CA GLY A 842 -9.64 -1.03 15.90
C GLY A 842 -8.71 -0.81 17.09
N TYR A 843 -8.28 0.43 17.37
CA TYR A 843 -7.38 0.75 18.48
C TYR A 843 -7.91 0.14 19.79
N PRO A 844 -7.11 -0.62 20.56
CA PRO A 844 -5.64 -0.72 20.51
C PRO A 844 -5.05 -1.79 19.57
N GLY A 845 -5.86 -2.48 18.75
CA GLY A 845 -5.43 -3.41 17.69
C GLY A 845 -4.91 -2.68 16.44
N ASP A 846 -5.36 -3.06 15.23
CA ASP A 846 -5.04 -2.29 14.03
C ASP A 846 -5.84 -0.99 13.99
N TRP A 847 -5.21 0.08 14.49
CA TRP A 847 -5.79 1.41 14.44
C TRP A 847 -6.04 1.88 12.99
N SER A 848 -5.40 1.30 11.97
CA SER A 848 -5.61 1.69 10.56
C SER A 848 -6.81 1.00 9.87
N ALA A 849 -7.52 0.13 10.60
CA ALA A 849 -8.70 -0.61 10.14
C ALA A 849 -10.02 -0.06 10.71
N GLU A 850 -9.98 1.04 11.46
CA GLU A 850 -11.19 1.70 12.01
C GLU A 850 -11.38 3.08 11.39
N TRP A 851 -12.62 3.58 11.43
CA TRP A 851 -12.84 5.01 11.29
C TRP A 851 -12.71 5.68 12.66
N ALA A 852 -11.92 6.74 12.76
CA ALA A 852 -11.95 7.64 13.90
C ALA A 852 -12.02 9.10 13.44
N ALA A 853 -12.88 9.87 14.08
CA ALA A 853 -12.99 11.30 13.87
C ALA A 853 -11.95 12.03 14.72
N GLU A 854 -11.02 12.72 14.06
CA GLU A 854 -9.93 13.45 14.72
C GLU A 854 -10.49 14.59 15.58
N GLY A 855 -10.28 14.51 16.89
CA GLY A 855 -10.67 15.51 17.90
C GLY A 855 -12.17 15.64 18.15
N GLN A 856 -13.00 14.70 17.69
CA GLN A 856 -14.47 14.81 17.77
C GLN A 856 -15.09 13.82 18.76
N GLY A 857 -16.21 14.22 19.36
CA GLY A 857 -17.04 13.42 20.29
C GLY A 857 -18.51 13.39 19.86
N PRO A 858 -19.48 13.76 20.73
CA PRO A 858 -20.88 13.88 20.31
C PRO A 858 -21.03 14.86 19.15
N GLY A 859 -21.76 14.47 18.10
CA GLY A 859 -21.92 15.23 16.85
C GLY A 859 -21.14 14.67 15.68
N ALA A 860 -20.08 13.86 15.92
CA ALA A 860 -19.38 13.17 14.86
C ALA A 860 -20.33 12.24 14.09
N TRP A 861 -20.14 12.12 12.78
CA TRP A 861 -21.00 11.31 11.94
C TRP A 861 -20.25 10.54 10.87
N LEU A 862 -20.80 9.38 10.51
CA LEU A 862 -20.40 8.53 9.39
C LEU A 862 -21.60 8.35 8.47
N GLU A 863 -21.42 8.54 7.17
CA GLU A 863 -22.47 8.45 6.16
C GLU A 863 -22.10 7.48 5.05
N LEU A 864 -23.00 6.52 4.81
CA LEU A 864 -22.96 5.56 3.71
C LEU A 864 -23.86 6.04 2.58
N SER A 865 -23.40 5.96 1.33
CA SER A 865 -24.16 6.26 0.13
C SER A 865 -24.07 5.13 -0.88
N TRP A 866 -25.20 4.69 -1.42
CA TRP A 866 -25.26 3.63 -2.43
C TRP A 866 -25.64 4.18 -3.80
N ALA A 867 -25.01 3.66 -4.86
CA ALA A 867 -25.35 4.02 -6.24
C ALA A 867 -26.78 3.61 -6.64
N ALA A 868 -27.29 2.52 -6.04
CA ALA A 868 -28.68 2.08 -6.14
C ALA A 868 -29.29 1.95 -4.73
N PRO A 869 -30.57 2.33 -4.52
CA PRO A 869 -31.21 2.20 -3.21
C PRO A 869 -31.19 0.77 -2.69
N GLN A 870 -30.78 0.60 -1.44
CA GLN A 870 -30.74 -0.69 -0.76
C GLN A 870 -31.98 -0.90 0.09
N VAL A 871 -32.45 -2.14 0.16
CA VAL A 871 -33.46 -2.53 1.15
C VAL A 871 -32.72 -3.04 2.38
N ILE A 872 -33.02 -2.51 3.57
CA ILE A 872 -32.39 -2.90 4.83
C ILE A 872 -33.39 -2.86 5.99
N ASP A 873 -33.19 -3.70 7.00
CA ASP A 873 -33.99 -3.73 8.24
C ASP A 873 -33.14 -3.92 9.51
N ARG A 874 -31.83 -4.11 9.35
CA ARG A 874 -30.87 -4.36 10.42
C ARG A 874 -29.55 -3.66 10.13
N ILE A 875 -29.06 -2.89 11.10
CA ILE A 875 -27.71 -2.35 11.15
C ILE A 875 -26.95 -3.01 12.30
N VAL A 876 -25.68 -3.32 12.09
CA VAL A 876 -24.77 -3.80 13.14
C VAL A 876 -23.62 -2.81 13.26
N LEU A 877 -23.44 -2.25 14.46
CA LEU A 877 -22.41 -1.26 14.76
C LEU A 877 -21.39 -1.85 15.73
N PHE A 878 -20.11 -1.59 15.47
CA PHE A 878 -19.01 -2.01 16.32
C PHE A 878 -18.28 -0.76 16.81
N ASP A 879 -18.30 -0.56 18.13
CA ASP A 879 -17.49 0.50 18.76
C ASP A 879 -16.00 0.16 18.61
N ARG A 880 -15.14 1.15 18.87
CA ARG A 880 -13.70 0.90 18.95
C ARG A 880 -13.37 0.24 20.30
N PRO A 881 -12.56 -0.84 20.33
CA PRO A 881 -12.40 -1.69 21.51
C PRO A 881 -11.53 -1.10 22.63
N ASN A 882 -11.40 0.23 22.73
CA ASN A 882 -10.58 0.88 23.75
C ASN A 882 -11.40 1.41 24.95
N GLY A 883 -10.75 1.47 26.11
CA GLY A 883 -11.38 1.91 27.37
C GLY A 883 -11.73 3.40 27.46
N SER A 884 -11.35 4.20 26.47
CA SER A 884 -11.38 5.66 26.54
C SER A 884 -12.49 6.27 25.68
N ASP A 885 -12.93 5.61 24.61
CA ASP A 885 -13.62 6.29 23.51
C ASP A 885 -15.06 5.82 23.23
N GLN A 886 -15.74 5.27 24.24
CA GLN A 886 -17.04 4.63 24.08
C GLN A 886 -18.10 5.54 23.46
N VAL A 887 -18.83 5.03 22.46
CA VAL A 887 -20.08 5.63 22.01
C VAL A 887 -21.23 5.22 22.95
N LEU A 888 -21.78 6.19 23.70
CA LEU A 888 -22.89 5.97 24.63
C LEU A 888 -24.28 6.13 24.01
N GLY A 889 -24.35 6.59 22.76
CA GLY A 889 -25.59 6.66 21.99
C GLY A 889 -25.41 7.38 20.67
N GLY A 890 -26.31 7.11 19.73
CA GLY A 890 -26.33 7.76 18.42
C GLY A 890 -27.70 7.76 17.76
N THR A 891 -27.77 8.23 16.52
CA THR A 891 -28.98 8.23 15.69
C THR A 891 -28.63 7.84 14.26
N LEU A 892 -29.35 6.87 13.70
CA LEU A 892 -29.33 6.55 12.28
C LEU A 892 -30.37 7.42 11.56
N THR A 893 -29.95 8.15 10.52
CA THR A 893 -30.81 8.94 9.65
C THR A 893 -30.79 8.35 8.24
N PHE A 894 -31.95 8.07 7.68
CA PHE A 894 -32.11 7.47 6.34
C PHE A 894 -32.35 8.55 5.28
N SER A 895 -32.27 8.18 3.99
CA SER A 895 -32.45 9.13 2.88
C SER A 895 -33.84 9.77 2.81
N ASP A 896 -34.84 9.18 3.47
CA ASP A 896 -36.21 9.73 3.60
C ASP A 896 -36.39 10.67 4.81
N GLY A 897 -35.30 10.96 5.53
CA GLY A 897 -35.29 11.81 6.73
C GLY A 897 -35.78 11.12 8.01
N SER A 898 -36.19 9.85 7.93
CA SER A 898 -36.57 9.08 9.11
C SER A 898 -35.36 8.80 10.00
N MET A 899 -35.60 8.66 11.31
CA MET A 899 -34.55 8.45 12.30
C MET A 899 -34.81 7.21 13.16
N VAL A 900 -33.74 6.51 13.53
CA VAL A 900 -33.74 5.39 14.48
C VAL A 900 -32.67 5.64 15.53
N ALA A 901 -33.05 5.61 16.81
CA ALA A 901 -32.10 5.79 17.90
C ALA A 901 -31.18 4.57 18.02
N VAL A 902 -29.90 4.82 18.28
CA VAL A 902 -28.86 3.82 18.55
C VAL A 902 -28.54 3.87 20.05
N PRO A 903 -28.60 2.73 20.76
CA PRO A 903 -28.23 2.67 22.17
C PRO A 903 -26.71 2.83 22.35
N ALA A 904 -26.23 2.81 23.60
CA ALA A 904 -24.80 2.72 23.86
C ALA A 904 -24.21 1.49 23.16
N LEU A 905 -23.10 1.70 22.45
CA LEU A 905 -22.34 0.62 21.84
C LEU A 905 -21.52 -0.08 22.92
N ALA A 906 -21.19 -1.35 22.68
CA ALA A 906 -20.40 -2.13 23.60
C ALA A 906 -18.93 -1.69 23.52
N ASN A 907 -18.40 -1.17 24.64
CA ASN A 907 -17.04 -0.62 24.72
C ASN A 907 -15.92 -1.64 24.46
N ASP A 908 -16.26 -2.94 24.43
CA ASP A 908 -15.35 -4.03 24.11
C ASP A 908 -15.29 -4.32 22.59
N GLY A 909 -15.88 -3.45 21.78
CA GLY A 909 -15.98 -3.60 20.33
C GLY A 909 -16.92 -4.71 19.88
N SER A 910 -17.75 -5.27 20.78
CA SER A 910 -18.73 -6.29 20.39
C SER A 910 -19.94 -5.69 19.64
N ALA A 911 -20.56 -6.51 18.81
CA ALA A 911 -21.65 -6.11 17.91
C ALA A 911 -22.84 -5.51 18.68
N THR A 912 -23.23 -4.30 18.30
CA THR A 912 -24.50 -3.69 18.71
C THR A 912 -25.48 -3.71 17.55
N VAL A 913 -26.54 -4.51 17.68
CA VAL A 913 -27.53 -4.71 16.62
C VAL A 913 -28.70 -3.74 16.79
N VAL A 914 -29.00 -2.98 15.73
CA VAL A 914 -30.14 -2.06 15.65
C VAL A 914 -31.09 -2.54 14.56
N THR A 915 -32.30 -2.95 14.96
CA THR A 915 -33.35 -3.40 14.03
C THR A 915 -34.45 -2.36 13.89
N PHE A 916 -35.00 -2.21 12.70
CA PHE A 916 -36.09 -1.28 12.39
C PHE A 916 -37.01 -1.86 11.30
N PRO A 917 -38.23 -1.31 11.10
CA PRO A 917 -39.07 -1.72 9.98
C PRO A 917 -38.30 -1.62 8.67
N ARG A 918 -38.38 -2.66 7.82
CA ARG A 918 -37.71 -2.75 6.51
C ARG A 918 -37.92 -1.48 5.68
N ARG A 919 -36.82 -0.93 5.16
CA ARG A 919 -36.76 0.36 4.46
C ARG A 919 -35.96 0.26 3.19
N THR A 920 -36.33 1.06 2.20
CA THR A 920 -35.51 1.33 1.02
C THR A 920 -34.80 2.66 1.22
N THR A 921 -33.46 2.67 1.17
CA THR A 921 -32.66 3.88 1.42
C THR A 921 -31.51 3.99 0.43
N SER A 922 -31.20 5.20 -0.03
CA SER A 922 -30.01 5.46 -0.86
C SER A 922 -28.84 6.01 -0.04
N SER A 923 -29.08 6.44 1.20
CA SER A 923 -28.04 6.84 2.15
C SER A 923 -28.42 6.48 3.59
N LEU A 924 -27.42 6.34 4.44
CA LEU A 924 -27.56 6.10 5.87
C LEU A 924 -26.49 6.89 6.61
N ARG A 925 -26.89 7.79 7.51
CA ARG A 925 -25.96 8.52 8.38
C ARG A 925 -26.09 8.07 9.82
N PHE A 926 -25.01 7.60 10.41
CA PHE A 926 -24.87 7.41 11.85
C PHE A 926 -24.29 8.69 12.47
N THR A 927 -25.02 9.31 13.40
CA THR A 927 -24.56 10.48 14.16
C THR A 927 -24.44 10.13 15.63
N VAL A 928 -23.27 10.34 16.22
CA VAL A 928 -23.03 10.11 17.64
C VAL A 928 -23.73 11.18 18.46
N THR A 929 -24.53 10.80 19.46
CA THR A 929 -25.26 11.73 20.34
C THR A 929 -24.65 11.85 21.72
N SER A 930 -23.85 10.88 22.15
CA SER A 930 -23.15 10.91 23.44
C SER A 930 -21.97 9.94 23.45
N VAL A 931 -20.91 10.27 24.18
CA VAL A 931 -19.70 9.46 24.36
C VAL A 931 -19.28 9.41 25.83
N SER A 932 -18.35 8.53 26.20
CA SER A 932 -17.78 8.52 27.55
C SER A 932 -16.94 9.77 27.85
N GLY A 933 -16.75 10.09 29.14
CA GLY A 933 -16.02 11.30 29.56
C GLY A 933 -14.51 11.30 29.26
N THR A 934 -13.98 10.22 28.71
CA THR A 934 -12.56 10.02 28.36
C THR A 934 -12.32 10.05 26.85
N THR A 935 -13.38 10.21 26.04
CA THR A 935 -13.33 10.08 24.58
C THR A 935 -12.70 11.31 23.95
N TRP A 936 -11.59 11.10 23.25
CA TRP A 936 -10.85 12.17 22.56
C TRP A 936 -11.16 12.21 21.06
N ASN A 937 -11.06 11.06 20.40
CA ASN A 937 -11.57 10.82 19.06
C ASN A 937 -12.72 9.85 19.22
N VAL A 938 -13.85 10.02 18.53
CA VAL A 938 -14.94 9.03 18.46
C VAL A 938 -14.92 8.33 17.12
N GLY A 939 -15.39 7.10 17.02
CA GLY A 939 -15.28 6.34 15.78
C GLY A 939 -16.03 5.03 15.83
N LEU A 940 -15.90 4.25 14.77
CA LEU A 940 -16.43 2.89 14.66
C LEU A 940 -15.36 1.99 14.08
N ALA A 941 -15.23 0.79 14.65
CA ALA A 941 -14.47 -0.27 14.01
C ALA A 941 -15.17 -0.70 12.71
N GLU A 942 -16.50 -0.87 12.74
CA GLU A 942 -17.26 -1.30 11.56
C GLU A 942 -18.76 -0.92 11.68
N ILE A 943 -19.40 -0.69 10.53
CA ILE A 943 -20.86 -0.57 10.36
C ILE A 943 -21.34 -1.48 9.21
N GLN A 944 -22.28 -2.37 9.53
CA GLN A 944 -22.82 -3.34 8.58
C GLN A 944 -24.32 -3.13 8.38
N ALA A 945 -24.81 -3.40 7.17
CA ALA A 945 -26.21 -3.20 6.79
C ALA A 945 -26.81 -4.43 6.10
N TYR A 946 -27.96 -4.90 6.57
CA TYR A 946 -28.57 -6.16 6.13
C TYR A 946 -30.07 -6.03 5.85
N ASP A 947 -30.56 -6.87 4.93
CA ASP A 947 -31.97 -7.21 4.76
C ASP A 947 -32.22 -8.64 5.26
N SER A 948 -32.89 -8.78 6.40
CA SER A 948 -33.16 -10.07 7.03
C SER A 948 -34.06 -11.00 6.20
N GLN A 949 -34.68 -10.50 5.12
CA GLN A 949 -35.50 -11.31 4.20
C GLN A 949 -34.73 -11.90 3.01
N SER A 950 -33.53 -11.38 2.71
CA SER A 950 -32.61 -11.97 1.72
C SER A 950 -31.57 -12.91 2.34
N ASP A 951 -31.53 -12.98 3.68
CA ASP A 951 -30.73 -13.93 4.45
C ASP A 951 -31.41 -15.32 4.37
N PRO A 952 -30.76 -16.38 3.82
CA PRO A 952 -31.33 -17.73 3.85
C PRO A 952 -31.30 -18.25 5.30
N GLY A 953 -32.33 -17.90 6.06
CA GLY A 953 -32.45 -18.29 7.46
C GLY A 953 -32.38 -19.82 7.69
N PRO A 954 -31.98 -20.26 8.90
CA PRO A 954 -31.80 -21.66 9.22
C PRO A 954 -33.15 -22.39 9.12
N THR A 955 -33.20 -23.37 8.23
CA THR A 955 -34.39 -24.22 8.04
C THR A 955 -34.65 -25.02 9.32
N PRO A 956 -35.85 -24.99 9.92
CA PRO A 956 -36.20 -25.84 11.04
C PRO A 956 -36.19 -27.32 10.62
N ASP A 957 -35.49 -28.14 11.40
CA ASP A 957 -35.35 -29.59 11.21
C ASP A 957 -36.73 -30.29 11.07
N PRO A 958 -37.03 -30.97 9.94
CA PRO A 958 -38.32 -31.62 9.74
C PRO A 958 -38.41 -32.93 10.52
N THR A 959 -39.42 -33.00 11.39
CA THR A 959 -39.85 -34.25 12.04
C THR A 959 -40.36 -35.26 10.98
N PRO A 960 -40.06 -36.57 11.08
CA PRO A 960 -40.19 -37.51 9.95
C PRO A 960 -41.57 -38.14 9.86
N THR A 961 -42.24 -38.12 8.68
CA THR A 961 -43.20 -39.16 8.22
C THR A 961 -43.66 -38.95 6.75
N PRO A 962 -44.22 -39.95 6.04
CA PRO A 962 -43.53 -40.87 5.14
C PRO A 962 -43.86 -40.69 3.63
N ASP A 963 -42.96 -41.26 2.83
CA ASP A 963 -42.92 -41.56 1.39
C ASP A 963 -44.27 -41.84 0.67
N PRO A 964 -44.46 -41.27 -0.53
CA PRO A 964 -45.10 -41.96 -1.64
C PRO A 964 -44.27 -41.94 -2.95
N THR A 965 -43.56 -43.04 -3.22
CA THR A 965 -43.56 -43.93 -4.41
C THR A 965 -43.77 -43.30 -5.82
N PRO A 966 -42.98 -43.70 -6.85
CA PRO A 966 -42.69 -42.91 -8.04
C PRO A 966 -43.66 -43.15 -9.20
N THR A 967 -43.75 -42.19 -10.13
CA THR A 967 -44.47 -42.34 -11.41
C THR A 967 -43.56 -41.88 -12.57
N PRO A 968 -43.61 -42.52 -13.76
CA PRO A 968 -42.42 -42.73 -14.58
C PRO A 968 -42.19 -41.71 -15.70
N ASP A 969 -40.91 -41.67 -16.05
CA ASP A 969 -40.18 -41.02 -17.14
C ASP A 969 -40.76 -41.23 -18.56
N PRO A 970 -40.69 -40.21 -19.45
CA PRO A 970 -40.55 -40.41 -20.88
C PRO A 970 -39.23 -39.82 -21.44
N THR A 971 -38.32 -40.74 -21.77
CA THR A 971 -37.41 -40.90 -22.96
C THR A 971 -36.99 -39.68 -23.82
N PRO A 972 -35.74 -39.70 -24.38
CA PRO A 972 -34.87 -38.54 -24.61
C PRO A 972 -34.79 -38.05 -26.07
N ASP A 973 -34.28 -36.82 -26.26
CA ASP A 973 -33.47 -36.39 -27.41
C ASP A 973 -32.80 -35.00 -27.14
N PRO A 974 -31.83 -34.51 -27.94
CA PRO A 974 -30.42 -34.81 -27.88
C PRO A 974 -29.54 -33.64 -27.37
N THR A 975 -28.32 -34.03 -27.02
CA THR A 975 -27.13 -33.28 -26.58
C THR A 975 -26.89 -31.91 -27.23
N PRO A 976 -26.60 -30.88 -26.42
CA PRO A 976 -25.59 -29.87 -26.73
C PRO A 976 -24.36 -29.99 -25.80
N THR A 977 -23.21 -30.00 -26.48
CA THR A 977 -21.85 -29.53 -26.14
C THR A 977 -21.48 -29.20 -24.68
N PRO A 978 -20.32 -29.69 -24.16
CA PRO A 978 -19.87 -29.41 -22.80
C PRO A 978 -19.51 -27.93 -22.59
N ASP A 979 -20.06 -27.35 -21.53
CA ASP A 979 -19.64 -26.07 -20.94
C ASP A 979 -18.37 -26.29 -20.09
N PRO A 980 -17.49 -25.27 -19.95
CA PRO A 980 -16.19 -25.44 -19.34
C PRO A 980 -16.30 -25.72 -17.83
N THR A 981 -15.45 -26.63 -17.40
CA THR A 981 -15.17 -27.01 -16.02
C THR A 981 -15.04 -25.78 -15.12
N PRO A 982 -15.66 -25.75 -13.92
CA PRO A 982 -15.38 -24.71 -12.93
C PRO A 982 -13.89 -24.69 -12.59
N THR A 983 -13.32 -23.49 -12.62
CA THR A 983 -11.98 -23.19 -12.10
C THR A 983 -11.92 -23.62 -10.63
N PRO A 984 -10.84 -24.29 -10.16
CA PRO A 984 -10.70 -24.67 -8.76
C PRO A 984 -10.72 -23.44 -7.83
N ASP A 985 -11.38 -23.60 -6.69
CA ASP A 985 -11.30 -22.76 -5.47
C ASP A 985 -9.84 -22.55 -5.02
N PRO A 986 -9.55 -21.54 -4.17
CA PRO A 986 -8.19 -21.24 -3.75
C PRO A 986 -7.54 -22.47 -3.12
N THR A 987 -6.35 -22.77 -3.62
CA THR A 987 -5.52 -23.91 -3.22
C THR A 987 -5.42 -23.97 -1.68
N PRO A 988 -5.73 -25.11 -1.05
CA PRO A 988 -5.40 -25.34 0.35
C PRO A 988 -3.91 -25.15 0.59
N ASP A 989 -3.54 -24.58 1.74
CA ASP A 989 -2.15 -24.52 2.21
C ASP A 989 -1.51 -25.92 2.11
N PRO A 990 -0.38 -26.08 1.39
CA PRO A 990 0.29 -27.37 1.19
C PRO A 990 0.79 -28.04 2.48
N THR A 991 0.72 -27.38 3.63
CA THR A 991 1.10 -27.93 4.95
C THR A 991 -0.05 -28.63 5.69
N GLY A 992 -1.31 -28.40 5.29
CA GLY A 992 -2.49 -28.90 6.02
C GLY A 992 -2.78 -28.18 7.34
N ASN A 993 -1.99 -27.17 7.72
CA ASN A 993 -2.25 -26.31 8.87
C ASN A 993 -3.26 -25.21 8.49
N VAL A 994 -4.52 -25.37 8.88
CA VAL A 994 -5.55 -24.38 8.58
C VAL A 994 -5.55 -23.19 9.54
N ALA A 995 -4.73 -23.20 10.60
CA ALA A 995 -4.65 -22.08 11.55
C ALA A 995 -4.16 -20.78 10.90
N ARG A 996 -3.28 -20.86 9.89
CA ARG A 996 -2.76 -19.70 9.13
C ARG A 996 -3.83 -18.94 8.33
N GLY A 997 -4.95 -19.61 8.04
CA GLY A 997 -6.12 -19.00 7.42
C GLY A 997 -7.19 -18.56 8.41
N ALA A 998 -6.94 -18.67 9.72
CA ALA A 998 -7.85 -18.23 10.77
C ALA A 998 -7.58 -16.77 11.15
N SER A 999 -8.63 -16.04 11.52
CA SER A 999 -8.44 -14.83 12.33
C SER A 999 -8.17 -15.24 13.78
N ALA A 1000 -7.15 -14.65 14.40
CA ALA A 1000 -6.77 -14.93 15.79
C ALA A 1000 -7.10 -13.74 16.70
N ARG A 1001 -7.68 -14.00 17.86
CA ARG A 1001 -8.00 -12.99 18.90
C ARG A 1001 -7.60 -13.53 20.27
N ALA A 1002 -7.26 -12.66 21.20
CA ALA A 1002 -6.87 -13.08 22.55
C ALA A 1002 -7.51 -12.23 23.65
N SER A 1003 -7.44 -12.72 24.89
CA SER A 1003 -7.92 -12.04 26.10
C SER A 1003 -7.17 -10.76 26.43
N SER A 1004 -5.88 -10.71 26.12
CA SER A 1004 -5.03 -9.53 26.04
C SER A 1004 -3.80 -9.85 25.20
N GLN A 1005 -3.05 -8.83 24.81
CA GLN A 1005 -1.87 -8.92 23.96
C GLN A 1005 -0.85 -7.88 24.42
N ALA A 1006 0.42 -8.25 24.53
CA ALA A 1006 1.52 -7.32 24.76
C ALA A 1006 1.93 -6.66 23.44
N ALA A 1007 2.42 -5.42 23.49
CA ALA A 1007 2.82 -4.69 22.29
C ALA A 1007 3.91 -5.44 21.51
N GLY A 1008 3.69 -5.71 20.22
CA GLY A 1008 4.56 -6.50 19.36
C GLY A 1008 4.42 -8.01 19.54
N GLN A 1009 3.48 -8.49 20.37
CA GLN A 1009 3.24 -9.91 20.67
C GLN A 1009 1.75 -10.25 20.51
N GLU A 1010 1.18 -9.88 19.37
CA GLU A 1010 -0.24 -9.93 19.08
C GLU A 1010 -0.77 -11.37 18.87
N ALA A 1011 -2.09 -11.57 18.96
CA ALA A 1011 -2.71 -12.90 18.79
C ALA A 1011 -2.43 -13.55 17.43
N VAL A 1012 -2.28 -12.72 16.39
CA VAL A 1012 -1.96 -13.18 15.03
C VAL A 1012 -0.57 -13.81 14.91
N LYS A 1013 0.33 -13.48 15.84
CA LYS A 1013 1.67 -14.07 15.89
C LYS A 1013 1.64 -15.55 16.23
N ALA A 1014 0.65 -15.99 17.02
CA ALA A 1014 0.48 -17.41 17.29
C ALA A 1014 -0.06 -18.24 16.10
N VAL A 1015 -0.30 -17.65 14.93
CA VAL A 1015 -0.72 -18.38 13.72
C VAL A 1015 0.09 -17.99 12.49
N ASP A 1016 1.20 -17.29 12.68
CA ASP A 1016 2.05 -16.83 11.57
C ASP A 1016 2.95 -17.95 11.03
N GLY A 1017 2.99 -19.09 11.72
CA GLY A 1017 3.75 -20.25 11.34
C GLY A 1017 5.19 -20.24 11.84
N VAL A 1018 5.54 -19.30 12.72
CA VAL A 1018 6.83 -19.20 13.40
C VAL A 1018 6.71 -19.80 14.80
N VAL A 1019 7.37 -20.92 15.02
CA VAL A 1019 7.37 -21.63 16.32
C VAL A 1019 8.38 -21.03 17.31
N ASP A 1020 9.08 -19.97 16.92
CA ASP A 1020 10.03 -19.25 17.78
C ASP A 1020 9.32 -18.20 18.64
N GLY A 1021 9.87 -17.90 19.80
CA GLY A 1021 9.31 -16.94 20.74
C GLY A 1021 10.39 -16.43 21.69
N TYR A 1022 10.04 -15.60 22.68
CA TYR A 1022 11.02 -15.08 23.63
C TYR A 1022 11.72 -16.25 24.36
N PRO A 1023 13.08 -16.29 24.40
CA PRO A 1023 14.00 -15.18 24.18
C PRO A 1023 14.58 -15.02 22.76
N GLY A 1024 14.19 -15.84 21.78
CA GLY A 1024 14.62 -15.77 20.38
C GLY A 1024 14.02 -14.54 19.68
N ASP A 1025 12.89 -14.73 18.99
CA ASP A 1025 12.09 -13.63 18.45
C ASP A 1025 10.84 -13.37 19.30
N TRP A 1026 10.92 -12.37 20.16
CA TRP A 1026 9.78 -11.96 20.98
C TRP A 1026 8.64 -11.37 20.14
N SER A 1027 8.89 -10.95 18.89
CA SER A 1027 7.88 -10.35 18.01
C SER A 1027 7.09 -11.35 17.16
N ALA A 1028 7.41 -12.64 17.29
CA ALA A 1028 6.79 -13.77 16.60
C ALA A 1028 5.94 -14.65 17.53
N GLU A 1029 5.67 -14.21 18.77
CA GLU A 1029 4.83 -14.95 19.72
C GLU A 1029 3.60 -14.12 20.11
N TRP A 1030 2.53 -14.80 20.54
CA TRP A 1030 1.47 -14.13 21.31
C TRP A 1030 1.82 -14.15 22.79
N ALA A 1031 1.71 -13.01 23.47
CA ALA A 1031 1.78 -12.93 24.93
C ALA A 1031 0.66 -12.07 25.51
N ALA A 1032 -0.04 -12.58 26.52
CA ALA A 1032 -1.11 -11.86 27.21
C ALA A 1032 -0.54 -10.91 28.27
N GLU A 1033 -0.66 -9.59 28.06
CA GLU A 1033 -0.11 -8.58 28.96
C GLU A 1033 -0.70 -8.67 30.38
N GLY A 1034 0.13 -9.01 31.35
CA GLY A 1034 -0.20 -9.07 32.78
C GLY A 1034 -1.20 -10.17 33.16
N GLN A 1035 -1.39 -11.18 32.30
CA GLN A 1035 -2.37 -12.25 32.52
C GLN A 1035 -1.73 -13.63 32.73
N GLY A 1036 -2.43 -14.47 33.50
CA GLY A 1036 -2.08 -15.87 33.78
C GLY A 1036 -3.29 -16.78 33.57
N PRO A 1037 -3.72 -17.60 34.55
CA PRO A 1037 -4.91 -18.46 34.39
C PRO A 1037 -6.16 -17.64 34.05
N GLY A 1038 -6.88 -18.05 33.00
CA GLY A 1038 -8.03 -17.34 32.44
C GLY A 1038 -7.74 -16.59 31.15
N ALA A 1039 -6.47 -16.38 30.79
CA ALA A 1039 -6.10 -15.88 29.48
C ALA A 1039 -6.55 -16.84 28.38
N TRP A 1040 -6.93 -16.33 27.22
CA TRP A 1040 -7.41 -17.14 26.11
C TRP A 1040 -6.94 -16.62 24.76
N LEU A 1041 -6.80 -17.53 23.79
CA LEU A 1041 -6.56 -17.29 22.37
C LEU A 1041 -7.64 -18.03 21.57
N GLU A 1042 -8.28 -17.37 20.61
CA GLU A 1042 -9.35 -17.92 19.78
C GLU A 1042 -9.03 -17.77 18.29
N LEU A 1043 -9.11 -18.88 17.57
CA LEU A 1043 -9.03 -18.96 16.12
C LEU A 1043 -10.44 -19.03 15.54
N SER A 1044 -10.73 -18.22 14.52
CA SER A 1044 -12.02 -18.21 13.81
C SER A 1044 -11.82 -18.27 12.29
N TRP A 1045 -12.59 -19.15 11.62
CA TRP A 1045 -12.53 -19.33 10.17
C TRP A 1045 -13.82 -18.84 9.50
N ALA A 1046 -13.68 -18.22 8.32
CA ALA A 1046 -14.80 -17.78 7.50
C ALA A 1046 -15.69 -18.94 7.01
N ALA A 1047 -15.08 -20.11 6.79
CA ALA A 1047 -15.78 -21.37 6.53
C ALA A 1047 -15.43 -22.40 7.63
N PRO A 1048 -16.40 -23.20 8.12
CA PRO A 1048 -16.12 -24.23 9.12
C PRO A 1048 -15.04 -25.21 8.67
N GLN A 1049 -14.03 -25.40 9.51
CA GLN A 1049 -12.95 -26.35 9.28
C GLN A 1049 -13.28 -27.69 9.90
N VAL A 1050 -12.82 -28.77 9.27
CA VAL A 1050 -12.87 -30.09 9.86
C VAL A 1050 -11.54 -30.34 10.54
N LEU A 1051 -11.51 -30.61 11.84
CA LEU A 1051 -10.28 -30.74 12.62
C LEU A 1051 -10.31 -32.02 13.45
N ASP A 1052 -9.17 -32.70 13.58
CA ASP A 1052 -8.98 -33.80 14.53
C ASP A 1052 -7.74 -33.63 15.45
N ARG A 1053 -6.95 -32.58 15.19
CA ARG A 1053 -5.72 -32.28 15.93
C ARG A 1053 -5.45 -30.77 16.02
N ILE A 1054 -5.00 -30.34 17.20
CA ILE A 1054 -4.40 -29.03 17.45
C ILE A 1054 -3.00 -29.25 18.00
N VAL A 1055 -2.02 -28.47 17.55
CA VAL A 1055 -0.65 -28.47 18.07
C VAL A 1055 -0.39 -27.12 18.71
N LEU A 1056 0.10 -27.11 19.95
CA LEU A 1056 0.36 -25.91 20.73
C LEU A 1056 1.85 -25.84 21.07
N PHE A 1057 2.45 -24.67 20.90
CA PHE A 1057 3.83 -24.39 21.24
C PHE A 1057 3.86 -23.33 22.35
N ASP A 1058 4.41 -23.70 23.50
CA ASP A 1058 4.60 -22.74 24.60
C ASP A 1058 5.66 -21.71 24.21
N ARG A 1059 5.77 -20.64 24.99
CA ARG A 1059 6.86 -19.68 24.83
C ARG A 1059 8.17 -20.32 25.34
N PRO A 1060 9.29 -20.30 24.59
CA PRO A 1060 10.52 -21.02 24.92
C PRO A 1060 11.36 -20.34 26.02
N ASN A 1061 10.74 -19.85 27.10
CA ASN A 1061 11.44 -19.24 28.23
C ASN A 1061 11.20 -19.96 29.56
N GLY A 1062 12.16 -19.85 30.47
CA GLY A 1062 12.14 -20.52 31.77
C GLY A 1062 11.15 -19.98 32.81
N SER A 1063 10.35 -18.95 32.46
CA SER A 1063 9.51 -18.20 33.40
C SER A 1063 8.01 -18.30 33.14
N ASP A 1064 7.57 -18.43 31.88
CA ASP A 1064 6.18 -18.21 31.47
C ASP A 1064 5.42 -19.48 31.04
N GLN A 1065 5.68 -20.63 31.66
CA GLN A 1065 5.07 -21.92 31.26
C GLN A 1065 3.55 -21.99 31.39
N VAL A 1066 2.88 -22.52 30.37
CA VAL A 1066 1.50 -23.01 30.45
C VAL A 1066 1.44 -24.43 31.02
N LEU A 1067 0.82 -24.59 32.18
CA LEU A 1067 0.68 -25.90 32.86
C LEU A 1067 -0.63 -26.64 32.55
N GLY A 1068 -1.54 -26.00 31.82
CA GLY A 1068 -2.77 -26.63 31.35
C GLY A 1068 -3.77 -25.62 30.79
N GLY A 1069 -4.67 -26.10 29.94
CA GLY A 1069 -5.73 -25.30 29.36
C GLY A 1069 -6.93 -26.11 28.88
N THR A 1070 -7.83 -25.47 28.15
CA THR A 1070 -9.03 -26.08 27.56
C THR A 1070 -9.27 -25.49 26.17
N LEU A 1071 -9.40 -26.35 25.17
CA LEU A 1071 -9.90 -25.98 23.84
C LEU A 1071 -11.43 -26.02 23.87
N THR A 1072 -12.08 -24.93 23.48
CA THR A 1072 -13.55 -24.84 23.33
C THR A 1072 -13.87 -24.61 21.86
N PHE A 1073 -14.74 -25.43 21.29
CA PHE A 1073 -15.13 -25.38 19.88
C PHE A 1073 -16.42 -24.58 19.70
N SER A 1074 -16.71 -24.16 18.46
CA SER A 1074 -17.92 -23.38 18.11
C SER A 1074 -19.25 -24.05 18.49
N ASP A 1075 -19.28 -25.37 18.58
CA ASP A 1075 -20.44 -26.15 19.06
C ASP A 1075 -20.58 -26.20 20.60
N GLY A 1076 -19.67 -25.52 21.32
CA GLY A 1076 -19.60 -25.48 22.78
C GLY A 1076 -18.92 -26.71 23.41
N SER A 1077 -18.45 -27.67 22.60
CA SER A 1077 -17.71 -28.82 23.10
C SER A 1077 -16.32 -28.41 23.60
N MET A 1078 -15.76 -29.17 24.54
CA MET A 1078 -14.47 -28.84 25.15
C MET A 1078 -13.51 -30.04 25.14
N VAL A 1079 -12.21 -29.77 25.01
CA VAL A 1079 -11.11 -30.73 25.10
C VAL A 1079 -10.05 -30.18 26.05
N ALA A 1080 -9.64 -30.96 27.04
CA ALA A 1080 -8.60 -30.55 27.98
C ALA A 1080 -7.22 -30.56 27.32
N VAL A 1081 -6.40 -29.56 27.63
CA VAL A 1081 -5.02 -29.43 27.17
C VAL A 1081 -4.08 -29.69 28.36
N PRO A 1082 -3.09 -30.60 28.23
CA PRO A 1082 -2.11 -30.86 29.28
C PRO A 1082 -1.13 -29.69 29.45
N ALA A 1083 -0.15 -29.82 30.35
CA ALA A 1083 0.97 -28.88 30.41
C ALA A 1083 1.70 -28.85 29.07
N LEU A 1084 2.02 -27.65 28.59
CA LEU A 1084 2.82 -27.45 27.38
C LEU A 1084 4.31 -27.62 27.71
N ALA A 1085 5.09 -27.98 26.71
CA ALA A 1085 6.53 -28.14 26.86
C ALA A 1085 7.21 -26.76 26.98
N ASN A 1086 7.85 -26.49 28.13
CA ASN A 1086 8.45 -25.18 28.44
C ASN A 1086 9.61 -24.77 27.53
N ASP A 1087 10.17 -25.70 26.77
CA ASP A 1087 11.21 -25.42 25.77
C ASP A 1087 10.64 -24.95 24.43
N GLY A 1088 9.32 -24.73 24.37
CA GLY A 1088 8.60 -24.36 23.15
C GLY A 1088 8.37 -25.51 22.19
N SER A 1089 8.65 -26.76 22.57
CA SER A 1089 8.39 -27.91 21.70
C SER A 1089 6.90 -28.26 21.58
N ALA A 1090 6.54 -28.88 20.47
CA ALA A 1090 5.16 -29.19 20.09
C ALA A 1090 4.41 -30.02 21.15
N THR A 1091 3.26 -29.52 21.60
CA THR A 1091 2.31 -30.28 22.41
C THR A 1091 1.07 -30.60 21.57
N VAL A 1092 0.91 -31.88 21.23
CA VAL A 1092 -0.16 -32.34 20.34
C VAL A 1092 -1.41 -32.72 21.14
N VAL A 1093 -2.55 -32.11 20.80
CA VAL A 1093 -3.87 -32.40 21.35
C VAL A 1093 -4.76 -33.01 20.26
N THR A 1094 -5.14 -34.28 20.42
CA THR A 1094 -6.02 -34.99 19.48
C THR A 1094 -7.42 -35.15 20.05
N PHE A 1095 -8.42 -35.14 19.17
CA PHE A 1095 -9.83 -35.30 19.53
C PHE A 1095 -10.62 -35.93 18.37
N PRO A 1096 -11.82 -36.52 18.63
CA PRO A 1096 -12.66 -37.01 17.55
C PRO A 1096 -12.94 -35.90 16.53
N ARG A 1097 -12.81 -36.19 15.24
CA ARG A 1097 -12.98 -35.24 14.12
C ARG A 1097 -14.23 -34.36 14.28
N ARG A 1098 -14.07 -33.04 14.17
CA ARG A 1098 -15.13 -32.05 14.38
C ARG A 1098 -15.15 -31.03 13.27
N THR A 1099 -16.35 -30.64 12.85
CA THR A 1099 -16.54 -29.45 12.04
C THR A 1099 -16.73 -28.26 12.98
N THR A 1100 -15.88 -27.24 12.89
CA THR A 1100 -15.92 -26.08 13.78
C THR A 1100 -15.60 -24.80 13.01
N SER A 1101 -16.29 -23.71 13.32
CA SER A 1101 -15.96 -22.37 12.81
C SER A 1101 -15.02 -21.60 13.74
N SER A 1102 -14.81 -22.07 14.97
CA SER A 1102 -13.82 -21.49 15.89
C SER A 1102 -13.25 -22.51 16.88
N VAL A 1103 -12.04 -22.23 17.39
CA VAL A 1103 -11.39 -22.95 18.49
C VAL A 1103 -10.78 -21.94 19.44
N ARG A 1104 -11.23 -21.92 20.71
CA ARG A 1104 -10.66 -21.10 21.78
C ARG A 1104 -9.82 -21.94 22.73
N PHE A 1105 -8.52 -21.68 22.80
CA PHE A 1105 -7.65 -22.14 23.87
C PHE A 1105 -7.76 -21.21 25.09
N THR A 1106 -8.18 -21.74 26.24
CA THR A 1106 -8.21 -21.01 27.51
C THR A 1106 -7.21 -21.63 28.48
N VAL A 1107 -6.27 -20.82 28.97
CA VAL A 1107 -5.27 -21.22 29.96
C VAL A 1107 -5.96 -21.44 31.30
N THR A 1108 -5.79 -22.63 31.90
CA THR A 1108 -6.35 -22.96 33.21
C THR A 1108 -5.33 -22.91 34.33
N SER A 1109 -4.03 -23.01 34.01
CA SER A 1109 -2.94 -22.96 34.99
C SER A 1109 -1.60 -22.62 34.32
N VAL A 1110 -0.74 -21.91 35.05
CA VAL A 1110 0.61 -21.49 34.62
C VAL A 1110 1.63 -21.71 35.75
N SER A 1111 2.92 -21.62 35.44
CA SER A 1111 3.97 -21.69 36.47
C SER A 1111 3.92 -20.52 37.45
N GLY A 1112 4.53 -20.68 38.64
CA GLY A 1112 4.55 -19.62 39.65
C GLY A 1112 5.39 -18.39 39.30
N THR A 1113 6.14 -18.44 38.21
CA THR A 1113 6.99 -17.35 37.70
C THR A 1113 6.37 -16.63 36.50
N THR A 1114 5.22 -17.08 36.03
CA THR A 1114 4.59 -16.56 34.81
C THR A 1114 4.01 -15.17 35.04
N TRP A 1115 4.48 -14.19 34.27
CA TRP A 1115 3.98 -12.82 34.30
C TRP A 1115 3.04 -12.53 33.12
N ASN A 1116 3.42 -12.98 31.93
CA ASN A 1116 2.63 -12.90 30.71
C ASN A 1116 2.49 -14.32 30.12
N VAL A 1117 1.33 -14.93 30.23
CA VAL A 1117 1.10 -16.23 29.58
C VAL A 1117 0.91 -16.06 28.07
N GLY A 1118 1.35 -17.01 27.26
CA GLY A 1118 1.19 -16.91 25.82
C GLY A 1118 1.50 -18.21 25.08
N LEU A 1119 1.61 -18.13 23.76
CA LEU A 1119 2.00 -19.23 22.88
C LEU A 1119 2.95 -18.69 21.82
N ALA A 1120 3.97 -19.46 21.47
CA ALA A 1120 4.76 -19.18 20.28
C ALA A 1120 3.90 -19.42 19.03
N GLU A 1121 3.21 -20.56 18.96
CA GLU A 1121 2.37 -20.93 17.81
C GLU A 1121 1.21 -21.85 18.23
N ILE A 1122 0.10 -21.81 17.48
CA ILE A 1122 -1.01 -22.76 17.50
C ILE A 1122 -1.35 -23.22 16.08
N GLU A 1123 -1.28 -24.52 15.84
CA GLU A 1123 -1.58 -25.11 14.54
C GLU A 1123 -2.84 -25.99 14.60
N ALA A 1124 -3.57 -26.08 13.49
CA ALA A 1124 -4.83 -26.82 13.37
C ALA A 1124 -4.87 -27.70 12.12
N TYR A 1125 -5.17 -29.00 12.29
CA TYR A 1125 -5.05 -30.00 11.22
C TYR A 1125 -6.28 -30.91 11.05
N ASP A 1126 -6.44 -31.41 9.82
CA ASP A 1126 -7.29 -32.55 9.43
C ASP A 1126 -6.43 -33.67 8.81
N ASP A 1127 -5.85 -34.53 9.64
CA ASP A 1127 -4.91 -35.53 9.14
C ASP A 1127 -5.59 -36.74 8.48
N SER A 1128 -6.92 -36.83 8.54
CA SER A 1128 -7.65 -38.00 8.07
C SER A 1128 -7.93 -38.04 6.55
N GLY A 1129 -7.54 -36.99 5.81
CA GLY A 1129 -7.58 -36.96 4.33
C GLY A 1129 -6.35 -37.56 3.63
N SER A 1130 -5.24 -37.71 4.36
CA SER A 1130 -3.93 -38.11 3.79
C SER A 1130 -3.73 -39.62 3.69
N ALA A 1131 -4.72 -40.43 4.07
CA ALA A 1131 -4.65 -41.89 4.00
C ALA A 1131 -4.87 -42.48 2.58
N SER A 1132 -4.98 -41.66 1.53
CA SER A 1132 -5.30 -42.13 0.17
C SER A 1132 -4.15 -42.09 -0.85
N LEU A 1133 -2.92 -41.67 -0.48
CA LEU A 1133 -1.81 -41.56 -1.44
C LEU A 1133 -0.57 -42.42 -1.14
N LEU A 1134 -0.63 -43.33 -0.17
CA LEU A 1134 0.41 -44.34 0.06
C LEU A 1134 -0.19 -45.72 0.37
N ALA A 1135 -0.81 -46.32 -0.64
CA ALA A 1135 -1.14 -47.74 -0.64
C ALA A 1135 -0.52 -48.41 -1.88
N ASP A 1136 0.81 -48.49 -1.91
CA ASP A 1136 1.56 -49.53 -2.60
C ASP A 1136 3.05 -49.39 -2.26
N VAL A 1137 3.51 -50.05 -1.18
CA VAL A 1137 4.63 -51.01 -1.18
C VAL A 1137 4.57 -51.78 0.15
N ALA A 1138 4.55 -53.10 0.03
CA ALA A 1138 4.31 -54.07 1.09
C ALA A 1138 5.37 -54.12 2.20
N ALA A 1139 4.89 -54.45 3.41
CA ALA A 1139 5.65 -54.80 4.61
C ALA A 1139 6.45 -56.13 4.47
N PRO A 1140 7.47 -56.36 5.31
CA PRO A 1140 7.86 -57.71 5.72
C PRO A 1140 7.11 -58.13 6.99
N GLU A 1141 6.62 -59.36 6.95
CA GLU A 1141 5.83 -60.04 7.98
C GLU A 1141 6.50 -60.13 9.35
N SER A 1142 5.71 -60.05 10.42
CA SER A 1142 5.99 -60.81 11.65
C SER A 1142 4.73 -61.53 12.13
N THR A 1143 4.81 -62.86 12.15
CA THR A 1143 3.78 -63.76 12.71
C THR A 1143 3.81 -63.79 14.24
N PRO A 1144 2.68 -64.15 14.90
CA PRO A 1144 2.40 -63.82 16.30
C PRO A 1144 2.59 -64.99 17.27
N GLY A 1145 2.72 -64.69 18.57
CA GLY A 1145 2.78 -65.72 19.60
C GLY A 1145 2.69 -65.27 21.06
N ARG A 1146 1.45 -64.99 21.51
CA ARG A 1146 0.83 -65.50 22.76
C ARG A 1146 1.43 -65.08 24.14
N GLU A 1147 0.61 -64.32 24.86
CA GLU A 1147 0.52 -64.17 26.33
C GLU A 1147 0.70 -65.48 27.14
N PRO A 1148 1.11 -65.46 28.44
CA PRO A 1148 0.36 -64.73 29.49
C PRO A 1148 1.08 -64.22 30.78
N ASN A 1149 0.40 -63.26 31.45
CA ASN A 1149 0.21 -63.05 32.89
C ASN A 1149 1.38 -62.95 33.91
N GLY A 1150 1.27 -61.94 34.79
CA GLY A 1150 1.79 -61.94 36.17
C GLY A 1150 2.70 -60.75 36.48
N VAL A 1151 2.19 -59.64 37.04
CA VAL A 1151 2.16 -59.33 38.49
C VAL A 1151 3.56 -59.34 39.14
N GLU A 1152 4.12 -58.16 39.44
CA GLU A 1152 4.40 -57.61 40.79
C GLU A 1152 5.30 -56.34 40.72
N GLU A 1153 4.95 -55.32 41.50
CA GLU A 1153 5.74 -54.10 41.80
C GLU A 1153 7.03 -54.40 42.62
N PRO A 1154 7.79 -53.41 43.16
CA PRO A 1154 8.53 -52.30 42.55
C PRO A 1154 10.01 -52.26 43.07
N SER A 1155 10.69 -51.14 42.80
CA SER A 1155 11.94 -50.63 43.42
C SER A 1155 13.29 -51.04 42.82
N SER A 1156 13.89 -50.11 42.08
CA SER A 1156 15.04 -49.31 42.52
C SER A 1156 15.32 -48.19 41.53
#